data_AF-A0A2A5E4P8-F1
#
_entry.id   AF-A0A2A5E4P8-F1
#
_cell.length_a   1.000
_cell.length_b   1.000
_cell.length_c   1.000
_cell.angle_alpha   90.00
_cell.angle_beta   90.00
_cell.angle_gamma   90.00
#
_symmetry.space_group_name_H-M   'P 1'
#
loop_
_entity.id
_entity.type
_entity.pdbx_description
1 polymer ?
#
loop_
_entity_poly.entity_id
_entity_poly.type
_entity_poly.pdbx_seq_one_letter_code
_entity_poly.pdbx_strand_id
1 'polypeptide(L)'
;MVPKSLLLAILGAFSLVVSLQADTSYKNYPFKDQVKLDGKDDESVWSKLKYSDAFNEIKGKKSRFKTLFKLYSDKSHLFIFIKIHGQELKAITSSGSNKRKFSGDRHVIYLSPFPIVDDHYRITINYKGEISSCFVPTKAGHSFPYSAKVDKNWKSQATCGISQNKGSIGFEIKMPLRPLGLQKNIFHKFGLNIVRYATYEEVDKNNKKKRRMEISSWGKTKGELWNTRYFGAILGPLFKDKSFAGKWDLNNLDQMTNGMTALLKSLDIYYKATIAYKYHIPEGTEINGDISNFDHVPFPQYPVKADGYFRFYNAYKYQPYQDLGNHIINKIYQAYAETKDANGKNFLLWNNLMALDGKVHGYDSGPKMSAFQRGKIPYDQSKNNFSIKDVMFQEGMGQGFYDLSKIKESLEPTIINKICEMLKGTLEFLHQPYVLIDNGNEYYWRIDSFSTQVIKAYDKKLKNSDWSLLGQDIVLMIMALHRFDQKLSQPYLKSLEKFSRFYIENRWQISERNHHNPHKPHNIFKLDHRMLSLGKFAKEQQLIQFKFLIDWLQEYLPSMYSKLPKVEYSESGATRNSWSTLGILEIYRELDDKSKFQSFWKKCFTENMTPIGIYQGHRVVEMNFSSYPLYFDYAKKAFDSKLLSEKEYLTAIKKMFYFYGNPRIHRNNIKYALDLLPEYRTRPMWAHTPYDCYVEGVLPEGIYANGSSQAFYSIFGNYAKDEFFKSRAEHGRYEYDFRYYQYTAPFQFHSDRYSYGQAESICLAKMEKSIVDLNDLKITNKKEKNFEFTITTPNEPKGIPVFGHLDITNLIFKNNSAKQLTNYKILKVEMHQKKIPFKDYHIFEYKKIFSKEDKAKLVFGLWSPGPNAKCKIKVTLIKKKMNYYFGYIAKTEAD
;
A
#
# COMPACT_ATOMS: atom_id res chain seq x y z
N MET A 1 -28.14 -10.37 44.63
CA MET A 1 -27.91 -8.97 45.07
C MET A 1 -26.46 -8.84 45.50
N VAL A 2 -25.65 -8.06 44.77
CA VAL A 2 -24.23 -7.88 45.09
C VAL A 2 -24.09 -6.69 46.05
N PRO A 3 -23.37 -6.81 47.17
CA PRO A 3 -23.26 -5.75 48.16
C PRO A 3 -22.51 -4.53 47.60
N LYS A 4 -23.01 -3.32 47.94
CA LYS A 4 -22.49 -2.01 47.47
C LYS A 4 -20.99 -1.82 47.71
N SER A 5 -20.39 -2.51 48.66
CA SER A 5 -18.95 -2.50 48.91
C SER A 5 -18.12 -3.14 47.78
N LEU A 6 -18.64 -4.17 47.11
CA LEU A 6 -17.97 -4.83 45.97
C LEU A 6 -18.06 -3.98 44.69
N LEU A 7 -19.13 -3.18 44.54
CA LEU A 7 -19.29 -2.28 43.40
C LEU A 7 -18.32 -1.07 43.49
N LEU A 8 -18.03 -0.57 44.70
CA LEU A 8 -17.03 0.47 44.91
C LEU A 8 -15.58 -0.05 44.74
N ALA A 9 -15.31 -1.31 45.09
CA ALA A 9 -13.99 -1.92 44.84
C ALA A 9 -13.74 -2.16 43.34
N ILE A 10 -14.77 -2.54 42.58
CA ILE A 10 -14.66 -2.75 41.11
C ILE A 10 -14.55 -1.41 40.35
N LEU A 11 -15.20 -0.34 40.83
CA LEU A 11 -15.03 1.02 40.29
C LEU A 11 -13.68 1.65 40.68
N GLY A 12 -13.11 1.29 41.84
CA GLY A 12 -11.75 1.66 42.24
C GLY A 12 -10.67 0.92 41.46
N ALA A 13 -10.87 -0.36 41.13
CA ALA A 13 -9.88 -1.17 40.41
C ALA A 13 -9.82 -0.87 38.89
N PHE A 14 -10.90 -0.35 38.28
CA PHE A 14 -10.90 0.07 36.88
C PHE A 14 -10.30 1.46 36.61
N SER A 15 -9.92 2.21 37.65
CA SER A 15 -9.14 3.45 37.52
C SER A 15 -7.62 3.25 37.66
N LEU A 16 -7.17 2.00 37.82
CA LEU A 16 -5.75 1.62 37.81
C LEU A 16 -5.32 0.86 36.55
N VAL A 17 -5.97 1.11 35.41
CA VAL A 17 -5.22 1.07 34.15
C VAL A 17 -4.21 2.19 34.26
N VAL A 18 -2.91 1.89 34.16
CA VAL A 18 -1.82 2.88 34.17
C VAL A 18 -2.05 3.88 33.04
N SER A 19 -2.85 4.89 33.38
CA SER A 19 -2.88 6.19 32.77
C SER A 19 -1.55 6.81 33.16
N LEU A 20 -0.55 6.66 32.29
CA LEU A 20 0.52 7.65 32.15
C LEU A 20 -0.13 8.96 31.68
N GLN A 21 -0.93 9.58 32.55
CA GLN A 21 -1.36 10.96 32.46
C GLN A 21 -0.16 11.79 32.85
N ALA A 22 0.23 12.74 32.00
CA ALA A 22 1.21 13.74 32.37
C ALA A 22 0.76 14.43 33.67
N ASP A 23 1.66 14.55 34.65
CA ASP A 23 1.39 15.16 35.97
C ASP A 23 0.97 16.63 35.91
N THR A 24 1.07 17.27 34.74
CA THR A 24 0.73 18.67 34.49
C THR A 24 -0.05 18.75 33.17
N SER A 25 -1.16 19.49 33.16
CA SER A 25 -1.94 19.71 31.94
C SER A 25 -2.35 21.18 31.78
N TYR A 26 -2.50 21.63 30.53
CA TYR A 26 -2.96 22.98 30.23
C TYR A 26 -4.00 22.94 29.10
N LYS A 27 -5.11 23.66 29.28
CA LYS A 27 -6.18 23.74 28.28
C LYS A 27 -5.86 24.82 27.24
N ASN A 28 -5.64 24.39 26.00
CA ASN A 28 -5.52 25.25 24.84
C ASN A 28 -6.94 25.63 24.34
N TYR A 29 -7.11 26.82 23.73
CA TYR A 29 -8.39 27.32 23.23
C TYR A 29 -8.23 27.80 21.76
N PRO A 30 -9.24 27.63 20.89
CA PRO A 30 -9.18 28.08 19.50
C PRO A 30 -9.58 29.55 19.40
N PHE A 31 -8.76 30.38 18.76
CA PHE A 31 -9.10 31.78 18.47
C PHE A 31 -8.84 32.12 17.00
N LYS A 32 -9.63 33.06 16.44
CA LYS A 32 -9.51 33.53 15.05
C LYS A 32 -8.87 34.92 14.94
N ASP A 33 -8.67 35.59 16.07
CA ASP A 33 -8.23 36.98 16.10
C ASP A 33 -6.73 37.05 15.74
N GLN A 34 -6.36 38.04 14.92
CA GLN A 34 -4.96 38.26 14.59
C GLN A 34 -4.25 38.84 15.81
N VAL A 35 -3.12 38.24 16.14
CA VAL A 35 -2.21 38.73 17.18
C VAL A 35 -1.06 39.48 16.55
N LYS A 36 -0.72 40.63 17.14
CA LYS A 36 0.39 41.44 16.69
C LYS A 36 1.61 41.00 17.49
N LEU A 37 2.59 40.40 16.81
CA LEU A 37 3.80 39.88 17.47
C LEU A 37 4.71 40.99 18.01
N ASP A 38 4.29 41.66 19.07
CA ASP A 38 5.03 42.74 19.72
C ASP A 38 5.40 42.42 21.16
N GLY A 39 5.08 41.21 21.63
CA GLY A 39 5.50 40.73 22.94
C GLY A 39 4.65 41.25 24.09
N LYS A 40 3.49 41.84 23.82
CA LYS A 40 2.51 42.27 24.82
C LYS A 40 1.37 41.25 24.93
N ASP A 41 0.65 41.31 26.04
CA ASP A 41 -0.57 40.52 26.28
C ASP A 41 -1.82 41.40 26.35
N ASP A 42 -1.81 42.53 25.64
CA ASP A 42 -2.89 43.54 25.66
C ASP A 42 -4.01 43.23 24.66
N GLU A 43 -3.82 42.28 23.73
CA GLU A 43 -4.88 41.86 22.83
C GLU A 43 -5.98 41.03 23.53
N SER A 44 -7.20 41.18 23.01
CA SER A 44 -8.41 40.57 23.56
C SER A 44 -8.39 39.04 23.62
N VAL A 45 -7.52 38.38 22.85
CA VAL A 45 -7.33 36.93 22.91
C VAL A 45 -6.55 36.50 24.15
N TRP A 46 -5.53 37.26 24.55
CA TRP A 46 -4.70 36.93 25.71
C TRP A 46 -5.44 37.14 27.03
N SER A 47 -6.32 38.13 27.10
CA SER A 47 -7.13 38.40 28.30
C SER A 47 -8.12 37.28 28.64
N LYS A 48 -8.56 36.51 27.64
CA LYS A 48 -9.49 35.37 27.78
C LYS A 48 -8.82 34.07 28.25
N LEU A 49 -7.48 34.00 28.19
CA LEU A 49 -6.70 32.83 28.54
C LEU A 49 -6.19 32.91 29.99
N LYS A 50 -6.15 31.78 30.68
CA LYS A 50 -5.52 31.67 32.01
C LYS A 50 -4.02 31.43 31.87
N TYR A 51 -3.22 32.08 32.71
CA TYR A 51 -1.80 31.74 32.83
C TYR A 51 -1.64 30.29 33.32
N SER A 52 -0.55 29.64 32.90
CA SER A 52 -0.09 28.37 33.45
C SER A 52 0.24 28.55 34.94
N ASP A 53 0.42 27.42 35.65
CA ASP A 53 1.13 27.45 36.91
C ASP A 53 2.56 28.01 36.72
N ALA A 54 3.11 28.54 37.81
CA ALA A 54 4.50 28.99 37.82
C ALA A 54 5.44 27.80 37.53
N PHE A 55 6.53 28.08 36.83
CA PHE A 55 7.50 27.04 36.49
C PHE A 55 8.12 26.46 37.75
N ASN A 56 8.27 25.14 37.78
CA ASN A 56 8.95 24.41 38.83
C ASN A 56 10.46 24.65 38.75
N GLU A 57 11.10 24.88 39.88
CA GLU A 57 12.55 25.00 39.96
C GLU A 57 13.21 23.62 39.87
N ILE A 58 14.24 23.52 39.03
CA ILE A 58 14.98 22.26 38.82
C ILE A 58 16.34 22.30 39.51
N LYS A 59 16.98 23.49 39.55
CA LYS A 59 18.30 23.69 40.15
C LYS A 59 18.48 25.14 40.60
N GLY A 60 18.56 25.39 41.91
CA GLY A 60 18.76 26.74 42.48
C GLY A 60 18.17 26.93 43.89
N LYS A 61 18.46 28.07 44.53
CA LYS A 61 17.63 28.63 45.61
C LYS A 61 16.32 29.16 44.99
N LYS A 62 15.27 29.35 45.82
CA LYS A 62 13.96 29.91 45.43
C LYS A 62 14.11 31.01 44.37
N SER A 63 13.54 30.78 43.19
CA SER A 63 13.65 31.58 41.97
C SER A 63 13.24 33.02 42.25
N ARG A 64 14.08 33.96 41.82
CA ARG A 64 13.77 35.41 41.89
C ARG A 64 12.74 35.84 40.86
N PHE A 65 12.44 34.96 39.90
CA PHE A 65 11.59 35.25 38.76
C PHE A 65 10.43 34.27 38.68
N LYS A 66 9.21 34.81 38.59
CA LYS A 66 8.02 34.03 38.28
C LYS A 66 7.84 33.99 36.77
N THR A 67 8.00 32.81 36.18
CA THR A 67 7.77 32.57 34.75
C THR A 67 6.45 31.84 34.56
N LEU A 68 5.61 32.36 33.67
CA LEU A 68 4.28 31.84 33.35
C LEU A 68 4.11 31.85 31.83
N PHE A 69 3.22 31.00 31.29
CA PHE A 69 2.81 31.15 29.89
C PHE A 69 1.30 31.12 29.72
N LYS A 70 0.85 31.65 28.59
CA LYS A 70 -0.44 31.37 27.97
C LYS A 70 -0.17 30.77 26.60
N LEU A 71 -1.06 29.91 26.15
CA LEU A 71 -0.99 29.45 24.77
C LEU A 71 -2.38 29.35 24.18
N TYR A 72 -2.43 29.60 22.88
CA TYR A 72 -3.58 29.29 22.05
C TYR A 72 -3.10 28.79 20.69
N SER A 73 -4.00 28.27 19.88
CA SER A 73 -3.66 27.92 18.49
C SER A 73 -4.77 28.27 17.51
N ASP A 74 -4.39 28.46 16.26
CA ASP A 74 -5.29 28.47 15.10
C ASP A 74 -5.04 27.24 14.21
N LYS A 75 -5.64 27.19 13.00
CA LYS A 75 -5.51 26.06 12.06
C LYS A 75 -4.09 25.83 11.51
N SER A 76 -3.22 26.82 11.64
CA SER A 76 -1.94 26.94 10.94
C SER A 76 -0.77 27.27 11.88
N HIS A 77 -1.05 27.87 13.04
CA HIS A 77 -0.05 28.35 13.98
C HIS A 77 -0.38 27.97 15.43
N LEU A 78 0.67 27.72 16.20
CA LEU A 78 0.67 27.72 17.66
C LEU A 78 1.21 29.06 18.14
N PHE A 79 0.50 29.66 19.10
CA PHE A 79 0.90 30.92 19.74
C PHE A 79 1.20 30.66 21.22
N ILE A 80 2.36 31.11 21.67
CA ILE A 80 2.79 30.98 23.07
C ILE A 80 3.22 32.37 23.54
N PHE A 81 2.59 32.85 24.60
CA PHE A 81 3.00 34.04 25.31
C PHE A 81 3.67 33.64 26.62
N ILE A 82 4.94 34.00 26.81
CA ILE A 82 5.69 33.74 28.04
C ILE A 82 5.88 35.07 28.77
N LYS A 83 5.44 35.15 30.03
CA LYS A 83 5.59 36.33 30.89
C LYS A 83 6.55 36.03 32.03
N ILE A 84 7.45 36.96 32.27
CA ILE A 84 8.41 36.93 33.38
C ILE A 84 8.12 38.10 34.30
N HIS A 85 7.98 37.83 35.59
CA HIS A 85 7.89 38.82 36.66
C HIS A 85 9.05 38.66 37.63
N GLY A 86 9.61 39.77 38.12
CA GLY A 86 10.63 39.73 39.18
C GLY A 86 11.31 41.08 39.43
N GLN A 87 12.03 41.18 40.55
CA GLN A 87 12.90 42.31 40.84
C GLN A 87 14.17 42.22 39.98
N GLU A 88 14.77 43.37 39.63
CA GLU A 88 16.06 43.47 38.91
C GLU A 88 16.13 42.88 37.49
N LEU A 89 15.04 42.90 36.72
CA LEU A 89 15.03 42.47 35.30
C LEU A 89 16.08 43.16 34.40
N LYS A 90 16.59 44.34 34.80
CA LYS A 90 17.71 45.03 34.13
C LYS A 90 19.00 44.18 34.10
N ALA A 91 19.26 43.39 35.14
CA ALA A 91 20.46 42.55 35.25
C ALA A 91 20.48 41.34 34.28
N ILE A 92 19.33 41.00 33.69
CA ILE A 92 19.20 39.90 32.71
C ILE A 92 19.71 40.34 31.32
N THR A 93 19.53 41.62 30.98
CA THR A 93 19.76 42.15 29.63
C THR A 93 21.24 42.43 29.28
N SER A 94 22.12 42.47 30.28
CA SER A 94 23.53 42.90 30.16
C SER A 94 24.58 41.77 30.12
N SER A 95 24.21 40.50 30.32
CA SER A 95 25.16 39.40 30.62
C SER A 95 25.64 38.54 29.43
N GLY A 96 25.42 38.98 28.17
CA GLY A 96 25.78 38.22 26.98
C GLY A 96 27.13 38.61 26.38
N SER A 97 28.20 37.81 26.58
CA SER A 97 29.42 37.93 25.78
C SER A 97 29.18 37.44 24.35
N ASN A 98 29.62 38.22 23.35
CA ASN A 98 29.38 38.05 21.91
C ASN A 98 29.83 36.71 21.27
N LYS A 99 30.41 35.75 22.01
CA LYS A 99 31.01 34.54 21.43
C LYS A 99 30.01 33.39 21.16
N ARG A 100 28.83 33.33 21.81
CA ARG A 100 27.80 32.28 21.55
C ARG A 100 26.36 32.79 21.71
N LYS A 101 25.61 32.84 20.60
CA LYS A 101 24.25 33.42 20.42
C LYS A 101 23.17 32.98 21.42
N PHE A 102 23.31 31.81 22.06
CA PHE A 102 22.34 31.24 23.01
C PHE A 102 22.95 30.89 24.40
N SER A 103 24.03 31.57 24.80
CA SER A 103 24.71 31.30 26.08
C SER A 103 24.20 32.12 27.28
N GLY A 104 23.32 33.10 27.06
CA GLY A 104 22.65 33.92 28.09
C GLY A 104 21.24 33.45 28.43
N ASP A 105 20.39 34.36 28.95
CA ASP A 105 18.98 34.06 29.26
C ASP A 105 18.24 33.61 27.99
N ARG A 106 17.53 32.48 28.13
CA ARG A 106 16.84 31.81 27.04
C ARG A 106 15.69 30.94 27.54
N HIS A 107 14.71 30.77 26.66
CA HIS A 107 13.65 29.79 26.76
C HIS A 107 13.93 28.65 25.79
N VAL A 108 13.68 27.42 26.22
CA VAL A 108 13.72 26.23 25.38
C VAL A 108 12.34 25.58 25.43
N ILE A 109 11.68 25.55 24.29
CA ILE A 109 10.37 24.95 24.08
C ILE A 109 10.60 23.57 23.46
N TYR A 110 10.11 22.55 24.16
CA TYR A 110 10.10 21.18 23.71
C TYR A 110 8.67 20.76 23.33
N LEU A 111 8.51 20.23 22.12
CA LEU A 111 7.22 19.79 21.59
C LEU A 111 7.32 18.33 21.14
N SER A 112 6.43 17.47 21.66
CA SER A 112 6.26 16.09 21.19
C SER A 112 4.83 15.86 20.69
N PRO A 113 4.63 15.31 19.47
CA PRO A 113 3.29 15.05 18.91
C PRO A 113 2.50 13.99 19.67
N PHE A 114 3.18 13.13 20.43
CA PHE A 114 2.55 12.08 21.19
C PHE A 114 3.29 11.94 22.50
N PRO A 115 2.64 12.02 23.67
CA PRO A 115 3.30 12.02 24.97
C PRO A 115 4.00 10.69 25.34
N ILE A 116 4.12 9.74 24.40
CA ILE A 116 4.67 8.39 24.57
C ILE A 116 5.72 8.07 23.47
N VAL A 117 6.11 9.03 22.63
CA VAL A 117 7.16 8.85 21.61
C VAL A 117 8.33 9.79 21.92
N ASP A 118 9.55 9.26 21.85
CA ASP A 118 10.77 9.91 22.35
C ASP A 118 11.40 10.91 21.33
N ASP A 119 10.82 11.08 20.13
CA ASP A 119 11.17 12.13 19.17
C ASP A 119 10.53 13.48 19.57
N HIS A 120 11.29 14.57 19.51
CA HIS A 120 10.76 15.90 19.84
C HIS A 120 11.42 17.05 19.08
N TYR A 121 10.70 18.16 18.99
CA TYR A 121 11.19 19.43 18.47
C TYR A 121 11.71 20.28 19.62
N ARG A 122 12.89 20.88 19.42
CA ARG A 122 13.49 21.81 20.37
C ARG A 122 13.62 23.18 19.73
N ILE A 123 13.04 24.19 20.36
CA ILE A 123 13.05 25.57 19.88
C ILE A 123 13.59 26.44 21.01
N THR A 124 14.74 27.06 20.77
CA THR A 124 15.44 27.92 21.72
C THR A 124 15.28 29.37 21.31
N ILE A 125 14.91 30.21 22.26
CA ILE A 125 14.64 31.64 22.07
C ILE A 125 15.47 32.41 23.08
N ASN A 126 16.32 33.33 22.62
CA ASN A 126 17.11 34.17 23.53
C ASN A 126 16.36 35.46 23.90
N TYR A 127 16.92 36.25 24.80
CA TYR A 127 16.34 37.51 25.28
C TYR A 127 16.14 38.60 24.20
N LYS A 128 16.74 38.45 23.01
CA LYS A 128 16.54 39.35 21.86
C LYS A 128 15.48 38.84 20.88
N GLY A 129 14.87 37.70 21.16
CA GLY A 129 13.82 37.10 20.33
C GLY A 129 14.38 36.27 19.17
N GLU A 130 15.69 36.05 19.15
CA GLU A 130 16.33 35.24 18.13
C GLU A 130 16.07 33.76 18.41
N ILE A 131 15.82 33.00 17.34
CA ILE A 131 15.36 31.62 17.44
C ILE A 131 16.41 30.67 16.83
N SER A 132 16.66 29.55 17.53
CA SER A 132 17.35 28.39 17.01
C SER A 132 16.48 27.17 17.23
N SER A 133 16.42 26.28 16.24
CA SER A 133 15.58 25.09 16.31
C SER A 133 16.34 23.86 15.86
N CYS A 134 15.93 22.70 16.36
CA CYS A 134 16.40 21.41 15.88
C CYS A 134 15.35 20.34 16.16
N PHE A 135 15.43 19.24 15.41
CA PHE A 135 14.70 18.02 15.70
C PHE A 135 15.62 17.06 16.46
N VAL A 136 15.12 16.48 17.53
CA VAL A 136 15.87 15.59 18.43
C VAL A 136 15.21 14.21 18.36
N PRO A 137 15.83 13.26 17.67
CA PRO A 137 15.36 11.88 17.65
C PRO A 137 15.52 11.21 19.02
N THR A 138 14.66 10.24 19.29
CA THR A 138 14.52 9.39 20.49
C THR A 138 15.83 8.95 21.14
N LYS A 139 16.87 8.68 20.34
CA LYS A 139 18.15 8.11 20.82
C LYS A 139 19.30 9.11 20.86
N ALA A 140 19.04 10.41 20.62
CA ALA A 140 20.07 11.43 20.62
C ALA A 140 20.52 11.76 22.07
N GLY A 141 21.72 11.31 22.46
CA GLY A 141 22.35 11.67 23.74
C GLY A 141 22.36 10.57 24.81
N HIS A 142 21.82 9.38 24.55
CA HIS A 142 22.10 8.19 25.36
C HIS A 142 23.38 7.55 24.83
N SER A 143 24.34 7.27 25.72
CA SER A 143 25.72 6.81 25.48
C SER A 143 25.85 5.40 24.85
N PHE A 144 25.08 5.15 23.80
CA PHE A 144 25.19 4.00 22.88
C PHE A 144 25.90 4.43 21.59
N PRO A 145 26.67 3.54 20.94
CA PRO A 145 27.53 3.90 19.80
C PRO A 145 26.78 4.32 18.52
N TYR A 146 25.44 4.36 18.51
CA TYR A 146 24.61 4.84 17.40
C TYR A 146 23.48 5.78 17.87
N SER A 147 23.81 6.78 18.70
CA SER A 147 22.88 7.89 18.95
C SER A 147 22.61 8.64 17.63
N ALA A 148 21.35 8.66 17.17
CA ALA A 148 20.97 9.49 16.03
C ALA A 148 21.37 10.95 16.30
N LYS A 149 22.08 11.59 15.36
CA LYS A 149 22.53 12.97 15.55
C LYS A 149 21.32 13.89 15.54
N VAL A 150 21.30 14.86 16.47
CA VAL A 150 20.33 15.96 16.47
C VAL A 150 20.34 16.65 15.11
N ASP A 151 19.19 16.73 14.45
CA ASP A 151 19.05 17.46 13.18
C ASP A 151 18.97 18.97 13.47
N LYS A 152 20.13 19.62 13.36
CA LYS A 152 20.27 21.08 13.52
C LYS A 152 19.83 21.87 12.27
N ASN A 153 19.57 21.18 11.16
CA ASN A 153 19.15 21.79 9.90
C ASN A 153 17.64 22.01 9.86
N TRP A 154 16.86 21.24 10.62
CA TRP A 154 15.43 21.48 10.81
C TRP A 154 15.15 22.90 11.35
N LYS A 155 14.32 23.67 10.62
CA LYS A 155 13.93 25.03 10.98
C LYS A 155 12.45 25.09 11.37
N SER A 156 12.17 25.60 12.56
CA SER A 156 10.80 25.75 13.08
C SER A 156 9.99 26.84 12.35
N GLN A 157 10.66 27.76 11.65
CA GLN A 157 10.07 28.97 11.07
C GLN A 157 9.28 29.81 12.11
N ALA A 158 9.55 29.61 13.40
CA ALA A 158 8.94 30.41 14.44
C ALA A 158 9.44 31.85 14.38
N THR A 159 8.60 32.78 14.84
CA THR A 159 8.91 34.20 15.01
C THR A 159 8.55 34.63 16.41
N CYS A 160 9.29 35.58 16.98
CA CYS A 160 9.08 36.06 18.36
C CYS A 160 9.04 37.60 18.40
N GLY A 161 7.99 38.16 19.00
CA GLY A 161 7.94 39.55 19.47
C GLY A 161 8.35 39.63 20.95
N ILE A 162 8.93 40.76 21.36
CA ILE A 162 9.35 40.99 22.75
C ILE A 162 8.94 42.37 23.20
N SER A 163 8.38 42.45 24.41
CA SER A 163 8.14 43.70 25.12
C SER A 163 8.82 43.70 26.48
N GLN A 164 9.23 44.88 26.93
CA GLN A 164 9.82 45.08 28.24
C GLN A 164 9.12 46.25 28.94
N ASN A 165 8.53 45.97 30.10
CA ASN A 165 7.90 46.94 30.99
C ASN A 165 8.64 46.97 32.34
N LYS A 166 8.40 48.02 33.14
CA LYS A 166 8.96 48.12 34.50
C LYS A 166 8.43 46.96 35.36
N GLY A 167 9.25 45.93 35.55
CA GLY A 167 8.90 44.74 36.36
C GLY A 167 8.36 43.53 35.58
N SER A 168 8.29 43.57 34.23
CA SER A 168 7.98 42.37 33.43
C SER A 168 8.61 42.34 32.04
N ILE A 169 8.91 41.15 31.55
CA ILE A 169 9.30 40.91 30.15
C ILE A 169 8.29 39.94 29.54
N GLY A 170 7.78 40.25 28.34
CA GLY A 170 6.88 39.41 27.57
C GLY A 170 7.56 38.89 26.31
N PHE A 171 7.42 37.59 26.03
CA PHE A 171 7.81 36.95 24.79
C PHE A 171 6.58 36.39 24.11
N GLU A 172 6.34 36.78 22.87
CA GLU A 172 5.20 36.33 22.11
C GLU A 172 5.65 35.60 20.87
N ILE A 173 5.29 34.32 20.80
CA ILE A 173 5.90 33.37 19.88
C ILE A 173 4.81 32.85 18.97
N LYS A 174 5.00 33.00 17.66
CA LYS A 174 4.17 32.38 16.63
C LYS A 174 4.96 31.30 15.94
N MET A 175 4.41 30.10 15.90
CA MET A 175 5.06 28.94 15.32
C MET A 175 4.16 28.31 14.28
N PRO A 176 4.57 28.22 13.01
CA PRO A 176 3.83 27.48 12.02
C PRO A 176 3.86 25.99 12.36
N LEU A 177 2.75 25.31 12.15
CA LEU A 177 2.60 23.90 12.51
C LEU A 177 3.15 22.96 11.44
N ARG A 178 3.17 23.40 10.18
CA ARG A 178 3.62 22.61 9.02
C ARG A 178 5.05 22.07 9.16
N PRO A 179 6.05 22.86 9.61
CA PRO A 179 7.42 22.36 9.74
C PRO A 179 7.59 21.29 10.80
N LEU A 180 6.70 21.21 11.78
CA LEU A 180 6.80 20.22 12.86
C LEU A 180 6.56 18.78 12.36
N GLY A 181 6.26 18.49 11.08
CA GLY A 181 6.12 17.09 10.62
C GLY A 181 4.98 16.32 11.28
N LEU A 182 4.10 17.01 11.99
CA LEU A 182 3.08 16.43 12.85
C LEU A 182 1.77 16.30 12.07
N GLN A 183 1.19 15.10 12.12
CA GLN A 183 -0.20 14.91 11.72
C GLN A 183 -1.08 15.86 12.55
N LYS A 184 -2.16 16.37 11.94
CA LYS A 184 -3.05 17.42 12.47
C LYS A 184 -3.74 17.10 13.82
N ASN A 185 -3.41 15.98 14.47
CA ASN A 185 -3.94 15.52 15.75
C ASN A 185 -3.26 16.16 16.99
N ILE A 186 -2.20 16.96 16.81
CA ILE A 186 -1.50 17.68 17.90
C ILE A 186 -2.50 18.41 18.79
N PHE A 187 -3.52 19.03 18.22
CA PHE A 187 -4.41 19.90 18.98
C PHE A 187 -5.29 19.19 19.99
N HIS A 188 -5.47 17.87 19.89
CA HIS A 188 -6.24 17.13 20.89
C HIS A 188 -5.39 16.86 22.14
N LYS A 189 -4.17 16.37 21.92
CA LYS A 189 -3.21 16.06 22.99
C LYS A 189 -1.79 16.06 22.43
N PHE A 190 -0.93 16.93 22.95
CA PHE A 190 0.51 16.91 22.66
C PHE A 190 1.34 17.13 23.92
N GLY A 191 2.58 16.67 23.91
CA GLY A 191 3.53 16.92 24.99
C GLY A 191 4.19 18.29 24.80
N LEU A 192 4.15 19.14 25.83
CA LEU A 192 4.88 20.41 25.89
C LEU A 192 5.74 20.45 27.16
N ASN A 193 6.97 20.91 27.01
CA ASN A 193 7.73 21.43 28.14
C ASN A 193 8.37 22.77 27.74
N ILE A 194 8.26 23.77 28.61
CA ILE A 194 8.97 25.04 28.44
C ILE A 194 9.96 25.15 29.58
N VAL A 195 11.23 25.35 29.24
CA VAL A 195 12.34 25.47 30.18
C VAL A 195 12.95 26.85 30.03
N ARG A 196 13.23 27.52 31.14
CA ARG A 196 13.97 28.77 31.17
C ARG A 196 15.33 28.56 31.80
N TYR A 197 16.35 29.15 31.19
CA TYR A 197 17.71 29.22 31.73
C TYR A 197 18.03 30.68 32.04
N ALA A 198 17.63 31.16 33.21
CA ALA A 198 17.88 32.54 33.61
C ALA A 198 19.35 32.70 33.99
N THR A 199 19.99 33.73 33.46
CA THR A 199 21.38 34.06 33.78
C THR A 199 21.46 35.53 34.18
N TYR A 200 21.98 35.80 35.37
CA TYR A 200 22.06 37.15 35.92
C TYR A 200 23.34 37.35 36.74
N GLU A 201 23.71 38.60 36.95
CA GLU A 201 24.82 38.97 37.84
C GLU A 201 24.26 39.28 39.23
N GLU A 202 24.87 38.68 40.25
CA GLU A 202 24.59 38.96 41.65
C GLU A 202 25.88 39.47 42.29
N VAL A 203 25.80 40.55 43.05
CA VAL A 203 26.94 41.04 43.83
C VAL A 203 27.01 40.21 45.11
N ASP A 204 28.14 39.53 45.34
CA ASP A 204 28.34 38.78 46.58
C ASP A 204 28.61 39.69 47.78
N LYS A 205 28.70 39.10 48.98
CA LYS A 205 28.94 39.85 50.24
C LYS A 205 30.26 40.66 50.23
N ASN A 206 31.15 40.45 49.25
CA ASN A 206 32.44 41.12 49.11
C ASN A 206 32.45 42.11 47.92
N ASN A 207 31.27 42.55 47.44
CA ASN A 207 31.12 43.43 46.28
C ASN A 207 31.65 42.85 44.95
N LYS A 208 31.87 41.53 44.84
CA LYS A 208 32.27 40.90 43.58
C LYS A 208 31.05 40.46 42.80
N LYS A 209 30.99 40.86 41.52
CA LYS A 209 29.96 40.41 40.58
C LYS A 209 30.15 38.93 40.27
N LYS A 210 29.18 38.11 40.64
CA LYS A 210 29.14 36.68 40.35
C LYS A 210 27.98 36.37 39.42
N ARG A 211 28.28 35.66 38.32
CA ARG A 211 27.26 35.16 37.40
C ARG A 211 26.54 33.96 38.01
N ARG A 212 25.21 34.05 38.11
CA ARG A 212 24.31 33.00 38.60
C ARG A 212 23.48 32.43 37.45
N MET A 213 23.08 31.16 37.59
CA MET A 213 22.19 30.48 36.66
C MET A 213 21.05 29.83 37.44
N GLU A 214 19.82 30.09 37.02
CA GLU A 214 18.61 29.44 37.52
C GLU A 214 17.95 28.67 36.38
N ILE A 215 17.50 27.45 36.66
CA ILE A 215 16.78 26.61 35.69
C ILE A 215 15.40 26.28 36.25
N SER A 216 14.37 26.65 35.50
CA SER A 216 12.98 26.36 35.84
C SER A 216 12.23 25.78 34.64
N SER A 217 11.31 24.85 34.84
CA SER A 217 10.49 24.24 33.78
C SER A 217 9.02 24.15 34.16
N TRP A 218 8.15 24.17 33.15
CA TRP A 218 6.74 23.92 33.39
C TRP A 218 6.44 22.45 33.68
N GLY A 219 6.94 21.51 32.87
CA GLY A 219 6.79 20.08 33.13
C GLY A 219 7.56 19.65 34.38
N LYS A 220 7.05 18.66 35.11
CA LYS A 220 7.75 18.06 36.27
C LYS A 220 8.88 17.17 35.76
N THR A 221 10.13 17.63 35.88
CA THR A 221 11.31 16.87 35.41
C THR A 221 12.15 16.40 36.60
N LYS A 222 12.78 15.23 36.48
CA LYS A 222 13.80 14.74 37.43
C LYS A 222 15.22 15.07 36.94
N GLY A 223 15.42 16.27 36.38
CA GLY A 223 16.71 16.71 35.81
C GLY A 223 16.90 16.40 34.32
N GLU A 224 16.10 15.53 33.73
CA GLU A 224 16.10 15.24 32.28
C GLU A 224 15.10 16.13 31.53
N LEU A 225 15.57 17.27 31.04
CA LEU A 225 14.72 18.35 30.51
C LEU A 225 14.13 18.05 29.12
N TRP A 226 14.70 17.07 28.42
CA TRP A 226 14.36 16.67 27.06
C TRP A 226 13.58 15.34 27.00
N ASN A 227 13.37 14.67 28.13
CA ASN A 227 12.65 13.40 28.17
C ASN A 227 11.14 13.65 28.03
N THR A 228 10.55 13.15 26.94
CA THR A 228 9.16 13.43 26.55
C THR A 228 8.14 12.88 27.55
N ARG A 229 8.53 11.91 28.38
CA ARG A 229 7.69 11.36 29.47
C ARG A 229 7.40 12.37 30.57
N TYR A 230 8.23 13.41 30.69
CA TYR A 230 8.06 14.50 31.67
C TYR A 230 7.40 15.74 31.07
N PHE A 231 6.98 15.69 29.81
CA PHE A 231 6.28 16.82 29.20
C PHE A 231 4.87 16.90 29.75
N GLY A 232 4.42 18.12 30.05
CA GLY A 232 3.03 18.36 30.40
C GLY A 232 2.13 18.11 29.18
N ALA A 233 0.92 17.63 29.41
CA ALA A 233 -0.05 17.39 28.35
C ALA A 233 -0.80 18.67 28.03
N ILE A 234 -0.70 19.17 26.80
CA ILE A 234 -1.57 20.22 26.31
C ILE A 234 -2.83 19.60 25.74
N LEU A 235 -3.97 19.98 26.32
CA LEU A 235 -5.30 19.53 25.92
C LEU A 235 -5.97 20.67 25.18
N GLY A 236 -6.00 20.63 23.85
CA GLY A 236 -6.65 21.66 23.07
C GLY A 236 -8.07 21.33 22.65
N PRO A 237 -8.75 22.30 22.03
CA PRO A 237 -10.00 22.02 21.35
C PRO A 237 -9.73 20.92 20.32
N LEU A 238 -10.70 20.01 20.15
CA LEU A 238 -10.82 19.37 18.86
C LEU A 238 -11.04 20.50 17.85
N PHE A 239 -9.99 20.89 17.13
CA PHE A 239 -10.21 21.31 15.77
C PHE A 239 -10.81 20.07 15.13
N LYS A 240 -12.14 20.04 15.07
CA LYS A 240 -12.83 19.28 14.05
C LYS A 240 -12.31 19.86 12.76
N ASP A 241 -11.17 19.33 12.33
CA ASP A 241 -11.00 19.15 10.93
C ASP A 241 -12.24 18.37 10.53
N LYS A 242 -13.03 19.00 9.65
CA LYS A 242 -13.90 18.23 8.79
C LYS A 242 -13.12 17.10 8.09
N SER A 243 -11.79 17.04 8.18
CA SER A 243 -10.93 15.99 7.65
C SER A 243 -10.38 14.94 8.63
N PHE A 244 -11.01 14.65 9.78
CA PHE A 244 -10.93 13.27 10.29
C PHE A 244 -12.28 12.58 10.50
N ALA A 245 -13.38 13.34 10.58
CA ALA A 245 -14.71 12.76 10.41
C ALA A 245 -15.71 13.85 10.03
N GLY A 246 -15.73 14.17 8.74
CA GLY A 246 -16.93 14.66 8.09
C GLY A 246 -17.37 13.66 7.02
N LYS A 247 -17.41 12.34 7.30
CA LYS A 247 -17.63 11.27 6.30
C LYS A 247 -16.72 11.45 5.07
N TRP A 248 -15.50 10.90 5.10
CA TRP A 248 -14.64 10.68 3.93
C TRP A 248 -14.56 11.89 2.96
N ASP A 249 -13.52 12.73 3.03
CA ASP A 249 -13.32 13.76 1.98
C ASP A 249 -12.78 13.10 0.70
N LEU A 250 -13.71 12.44 0.00
CA LEU A 250 -13.50 11.64 -1.20
C LEU A 250 -13.18 12.50 -2.42
N ASN A 251 -13.15 13.84 -2.26
CA ASN A 251 -12.99 14.77 -3.37
C ASN A 251 -11.51 14.99 -3.76
N ASN A 252 -10.55 14.49 -2.98
CA ASN A 252 -9.13 14.73 -3.23
C ASN A 252 -8.53 13.75 -4.25
N LEU A 253 -8.81 14.01 -5.53
CA LEU A 253 -8.23 13.25 -6.65
C LEU A 253 -6.69 13.39 -6.73
N ASP A 254 -6.08 14.48 -6.23
CA ASP A 254 -4.61 14.64 -6.20
C ASP A 254 -3.94 13.55 -5.35
N GLN A 255 -4.51 13.28 -4.18
CA GLN A 255 -4.08 12.17 -3.33
C GLN A 255 -4.24 10.81 -4.02
N MET A 256 -5.35 10.58 -4.75
CA MET A 256 -5.59 9.33 -5.47
C MET A 256 -4.66 9.14 -6.69
N THR A 257 -4.31 10.22 -7.40
CA THR A 257 -3.35 10.16 -8.52
C THR A 257 -1.97 9.64 -8.09
N ASN A 258 -1.60 9.81 -6.81
CA ASN A 258 -0.38 9.22 -6.26
C ASN A 258 -0.41 7.70 -6.22
N GLY A 259 -1.49 7.11 -5.72
CA GLY A 259 -1.65 5.65 -5.66
C GLY A 259 -1.77 5.02 -7.04
N MET A 260 -2.49 5.68 -7.95
CA MET A 260 -2.61 5.20 -9.33
C MET A 260 -1.28 5.15 -10.08
N THR A 261 -0.38 6.09 -9.80
CA THR A 261 0.92 6.08 -10.47
C THR A 261 1.89 5.07 -9.87
N ALA A 262 1.81 4.81 -8.57
CA ALA A 262 2.57 3.70 -7.97
C ALA A 262 2.19 2.36 -8.64
N LEU A 263 0.90 2.14 -8.88
CA LEU A 263 0.42 0.98 -9.63
C LEU A 263 0.97 0.96 -11.07
N LEU A 264 0.83 2.05 -11.83
CA LEU A 264 1.33 2.12 -13.23
C LEU A 264 2.84 1.88 -13.34
N LYS A 265 3.63 2.46 -12.42
CA LYS A 265 5.08 2.21 -12.35
C LYS A 265 5.41 0.75 -12.15
N SER A 266 4.60 0.06 -11.34
CA SER A 266 4.80 -1.35 -11.05
C SER A 266 4.59 -2.18 -12.35
N LEU A 267 3.61 -1.82 -13.19
CA LEU A 267 3.30 -2.54 -14.45
C LEU A 267 4.47 -2.47 -15.44
N ASP A 268 5.06 -1.28 -15.56
CA ASP A 268 6.19 -1.03 -16.46
C ASP A 268 7.48 -1.74 -15.99
N ILE A 269 7.60 -2.11 -14.72
CA ILE A 269 8.77 -2.84 -14.17
C ILE A 269 8.67 -4.33 -14.48
N TYR A 270 7.48 -4.92 -14.29
CA TYR A 270 7.26 -6.35 -14.60
C TYR A 270 7.51 -6.69 -16.07
N TYR A 271 7.23 -5.75 -16.99
CA TYR A 271 7.55 -5.83 -18.43
C TYR A 271 8.94 -6.44 -18.69
N LYS A 272 9.91 -6.07 -17.86
CA LYS A 272 11.32 -6.05 -18.22
C LYS A 272 12.06 -7.32 -17.83
N ALA A 273 11.67 -7.96 -16.74
CA ALA A 273 12.16 -9.31 -16.43
C ALA A 273 11.54 -10.34 -17.38
N THR A 274 10.23 -10.22 -17.65
CA THR A 274 9.51 -11.24 -18.42
C THR A 274 10.08 -11.42 -19.83
N ILE A 275 10.48 -10.33 -20.49
CA ILE A 275 11.11 -10.38 -21.82
C ILE A 275 12.57 -10.85 -21.77
N ALA A 276 13.31 -10.48 -20.74
CA ALA A 276 14.76 -10.65 -20.74
C ALA A 276 15.27 -12.06 -20.41
N TYR A 277 14.52 -12.85 -19.65
CA TYR A 277 14.87 -14.26 -19.47
C TYR A 277 14.28 -15.09 -20.59
N LYS A 278 15.09 -15.97 -21.20
CA LYS A 278 14.59 -16.95 -22.16
C LYS A 278 13.67 -17.99 -21.50
N TYR A 279 13.84 -18.29 -20.21
CA TYR A 279 13.18 -19.39 -19.50
C TYR A 279 12.00 -18.92 -18.63
N HIS A 280 11.42 -19.83 -17.83
CA HIS A 280 10.48 -19.50 -16.75
C HIS A 280 11.11 -18.57 -15.71
N ILE A 281 10.30 -17.70 -15.08
CA ILE A 281 10.76 -16.56 -14.27
C ILE A 281 10.10 -16.57 -12.88
N PRO A 282 10.86 -16.75 -11.78
CA PRO A 282 10.31 -16.74 -10.42
C PRO A 282 9.52 -15.49 -10.05
N GLU A 283 8.51 -15.63 -9.18
CA GLU A 283 7.69 -14.50 -8.71
C GLU A 283 8.60 -13.39 -8.21
N GLY A 284 8.50 -12.17 -8.72
CA GLY A 284 9.25 -11.03 -8.20
C GLY A 284 10.76 -10.97 -8.47
N THR A 285 11.34 -11.92 -9.22
CA THR A 285 12.46 -11.59 -10.14
C THR A 285 12.02 -10.56 -11.18
N GLU A 286 10.70 -10.48 -11.38
CA GLU A 286 9.98 -9.41 -12.07
C GLU A 286 10.21 -8.01 -11.46
N ILE A 287 10.49 -7.94 -10.15
CA ILE A 287 10.61 -6.70 -9.37
C ILE A 287 12.05 -6.39 -8.98
N ASN A 288 12.94 -7.37 -8.95
CA ASN A 288 14.31 -7.12 -8.50
C ASN A 288 15.35 -7.76 -9.40
N GLY A 289 14.99 -8.44 -10.50
CA GLY A 289 15.95 -9.00 -11.47
C GLY A 289 16.84 -10.11 -10.91
N ASP A 290 16.68 -10.48 -9.64
CA ASP A 290 17.57 -11.38 -8.94
C ASP A 290 16.92 -12.73 -8.73
N ILE A 291 17.29 -13.72 -9.55
CA ILE A 291 16.79 -15.08 -9.42
C ILE A 291 17.27 -15.77 -8.13
N SER A 292 18.30 -15.25 -7.43
CA SER A 292 18.91 -15.97 -6.29
C SER A 292 18.05 -16.04 -5.03
N ASN A 293 16.95 -15.30 -5.02
CA ASN A 293 16.14 -15.08 -3.83
C ASN A 293 14.82 -15.84 -3.88
N PHE A 294 14.69 -16.72 -4.86
CA PHE A 294 13.44 -17.37 -5.18
C PHE A 294 13.60 -18.87 -5.27
N ASP A 295 12.63 -19.53 -4.66
CA ASP A 295 12.61 -20.97 -4.50
C ASP A 295 11.60 -21.61 -5.48
N HIS A 296 10.83 -20.80 -6.23
CA HIS A 296 9.72 -21.26 -7.06
C HIS A 296 9.31 -20.25 -8.15
N VAL A 297 8.59 -20.72 -9.16
CA VAL A 297 7.87 -19.86 -10.13
C VAL A 297 6.37 -20.18 -10.08
N PRO A 298 5.49 -19.19 -9.93
CA PRO A 298 4.08 -19.48 -9.79
C PRO A 298 3.45 -19.52 -11.20
N PHE A 299 3.70 -20.61 -11.93
CA PHE A 299 3.20 -20.80 -13.30
C PHE A 299 1.71 -20.50 -13.49
N PRO A 300 0.81 -20.86 -12.55
CA PRO A 300 -0.64 -20.64 -12.70
C PRO A 300 -1.03 -19.16 -12.77
N GLN A 301 -0.14 -18.25 -12.35
CA GLN A 301 -0.41 -16.81 -12.39
C GLN A 301 -0.22 -16.20 -13.78
N TYR A 302 0.54 -16.85 -14.66
CA TYR A 302 0.96 -16.22 -15.92
C TYR A 302 -0.18 -15.89 -16.88
N PRO A 303 -1.19 -16.77 -17.12
CA PRO A 303 -2.32 -16.40 -17.97
C PRO A 303 -3.10 -15.19 -17.41
N VAL A 304 -3.17 -15.10 -16.08
CA VAL A 304 -3.84 -14.01 -15.36
C VAL A 304 -3.07 -12.69 -15.49
N LYS A 305 -1.73 -12.74 -15.39
CA LYS A 305 -0.87 -11.58 -15.67
C LYS A 305 -1.02 -11.14 -17.14
N ALA A 306 -1.08 -12.08 -18.08
CA ALA A 306 -1.29 -11.78 -19.50
C ALA A 306 -2.63 -11.05 -19.74
N ASP A 307 -3.74 -11.52 -19.14
CA ASP A 307 -5.04 -10.82 -19.18
C ASP A 307 -4.91 -9.37 -18.70
N GLY A 308 -4.25 -9.16 -17.56
CA GLY A 308 -3.99 -7.82 -17.01
C GLY A 308 -3.33 -6.90 -18.04
N TYR A 309 -2.25 -7.34 -18.68
CA TYR A 309 -1.57 -6.58 -19.72
C TYR A 309 -2.44 -6.27 -20.94
N PHE A 310 -3.20 -7.24 -21.44
CA PHE A 310 -4.11 -7.00 -22.56
C PHE A 310 -5.21 -6.00 -22.20
N ARG A 311 -5.72 -5.98 -20.97
CA ARG A 311 -6.67 -4.96 -20.50
C ARG A 311 -6.04 -3.57 -20.43
N PHE A 312 -4.81 -3.46 -19.95
CA PHE A 312 -4.06 -2.20 -20.01
C PHE A 312 -3.83 -1.74 -21.46
N TYR A 313 -3.49 -2.64 -22.37
CA TYR A 313 -3.43 -2.34 -23.79
C TYR A 313 -4.79 -1.86 -24.33
N ASN A 314 -5.89 -2.51 -23.95
CA ASN A 314 -7.22 -2.12 -24.39
C ASN A 314 -7.65 -0.72 -23.94
N ALA A 315 -7.25 -0.33 -22.73
CA ALA A 315 -7.48 1.02 -22.21
C ALA A 315 -6.56 2.07 -22.85
N TYR A 316 -5.25 1.79 -22.94
CA TYR A 316 -4.26 2.82 -23.26
C TYR A 316 -3.73 2.79 -24.70
N LYS A 317 -3.93 1.69 -25.43
CA LYS A 317 -3.36 1.46 -26.78
C LYS A 317 -1.86 1.75 -26.81
N TYR A 318 -1.17 1.30 -25.76
CA TYR A 318 0.28 1.34 -25.66
C TYR A 318 0.84 -0.02 -26.06
N GLN A 319 1.44 -0.11 -27.24
CA GLN A 319 1.91 -1.35 -27.86
C GLN A 319 2.75 -2.23 -26.92
N PRO A 320 3.68 -1.68 -26.10
CA PRO A 320 4.44 -2.49 -25.16
C PRO A 320 3.59 -3.34 -24.20
N TYR A 321 2.38 -2.92 -23.81
CA TYR A 321 1.51 -3.77 -22.99
C TYR A 321 0.94 -4.97 -23.77
N GLN A 322 0.63 -4.81 -25.05
CA GLN A 322 0.21 -5.94 -25.89
C GLN A 322 1.37 -6.93 -26.10
N ASP A 323 2.56 -6.40 -26.41
CA ASP A 323 3.77 -7.20 -26.64
C ASP A 323 4.09 -8.09 -25.44
N LEU A 324 3.83 -7.60 -24.22
CA LEU A 324 3.99 -8.39 -23.00
C LEU A 324 2.97 -9.50 -22.83
N GLY A 325 1.69 -9.20 -23.05
CA GLY A 325 0.65 -10.23 -23.02
C GLY A 325 1.03 -11.35 -23.99
N ASN A 326 1.43 -10.98 -25.21
CA ASN A 326 1.91 -11.90 -26.24
C ASN A 326 3.13 -12.71 -25.77
N HIS A 327 4.15 -12.05 -25.19
CA HIS A 327 5.37 -12.72 -24.74
C HIS A 327 5.09 -13.72 -23.62
N ILE A 328 4.24 -13.38 -22.65
CA ILE A 328 3.83 -14.30 -21.59
C ILE A 328 3.17 -15.55 -22.19
N ILE A 329 2.18 -15.37 -23.08
CA ILE A 329 1.51 -16.50 -23.73
C ILE A 329 2.49 -17.35 -24.53
N ASN A 330 3.44 -16.73 -25.25
CA ASN A 330 4.47 -17.46 -25.99
C ASN A 330 5.36 -18.33 -25.10
N LYS A 331 5.70 -17.87 -23.90
CA LYS A 331 6.47 -18.67 -22.94
C LYS A 331 5.67 -19.84 -22.39
N ILE A 332 4.40 -19.62 -22.06
CA ILE A 332 3.51 -20.71 -21.63
C ILE A 332 3.40 -21.74 -22.76
N TYR A 333 3.23 -21.28 -24.01
CA TYR A 333 3.19 -22.14 -25.18
C TYR A 333 4.48 -22.91 -25.40
N GLN A 334 5.65 -22.30 -25.15
CA GLN A 334 6.92 -23.02 -25.22
C GLN A 334 7.01 -24.12 -24.15
N ALA A 335 6.55 -23.85 -22.92
CA ALA A 335 6.45 -24.87 -21.87
C ALA A 335 5.55 -26.03 -22.30
N TYR A 336 4.37 -25.72 -22.87
CA TYR A 336 3.45 -26.70 -23.44
C TYR A 336 4.09 -27.56 -24.54
N ALA A 337 4.78 -26.93 -25.50
CA ALA A 337 5.35 -27.60 -26.65
C ALA A 337 6.51 -28.55 -26.29
N GLU A 338 7.25 -28.22 -25.22
CA GLU A 338 8.37 -29.03 -24.73
C GLU A 338 7.96 -30.09 -23.69
N THR A 339 6.81 -29.95 -23.04
CA THR A 339 6.35 -30.86 -21.98
C THR A 339 5.50 -32.00 -22.54
N LYS A 340 5.95 -33.25 -22.34
CA LYS A 340 5.36 -34.47 -22.89
C LYS A 340 4.85 -35.39 -21.80
N ASP A 341 3.66 -35.95 -21.98
CA ASP A 341 3.16 -37.04 -21.14
C ASP A 341 3.84 -38.38 -21.48
N ALA A 342 3.48 -39.45 -20.77
CA ALA A 342 3.99 -40.81 -21.02
C ALA A 342 3.72 -41.33 -22.45
N ASN A 343 2.79 -40.72 -23.19
CA ASN A 343 2.43 -41.08 -24.57
C ASN A 343 3.07 -40.14 -25.61
N GLY A 344 3.94 -39.21 -25.19
CA GLY A 344 4.58 -38.23 -26.08
C GLY A 344 3.67 -37.07 -26.50
N LYS A 345 2.50 -36.90 -25.87
CA LYS A 345 1.57 -35.79 -26.15
C LYS A 345 1.90 -34.57 -25.31
N ASN A 346 1.68 -33.38 -25.89
CA ASN A 346 1.92 -32.11 -25.22
C ASN A 346 0.87 -31.83 -24.15
N PHE A 347 1.30 -31.33 -23.00
CA PHE A 347 0.39 -30.81 -21.97
C PHE A 347 1.06 -29.71 -21.15
N LEU A 348 0.27 -28.86 -20.49
CA LEU A 348 0.77 -27.90 -19.51
C LEU A 348 0.66 -28.46 -18.10
N LEU A 349 1.75 -28.35 -17.34
CA LEU A 349 1.69 -28.51 -15.90
C LEU A 349 1.13 -27.23 -15.26
N TRP A 350 -0.04 -27.26 -14.63
CA TRP A 350 -0.70 -26.07 -14.07
C TRP A 350 -0.52 -25.86 -12.56
N ASN A 351 0.60 -26.33 -11.99
CA ASN A 351 0.93 -26.19 -10.57
C ASN A 351 2.18 -25.30 -10.36
N ASN A 352 2.56 -25.04 -9.10
CA ASN A 352 3.78 -24.28 -8.77
C ASN A 352 5.02 -24.93 -9.42
N LEU A 353 6.02 -24.11 -9.74
CA LEU A 353 7.18 -24.59 -10.48
C LEU A 353 8.12 -25.50 -9.71
N MET A 354 8.97 -26.07 -10.55
CA MET A 354 9.77 -27.24 -10.34
C MET A 354 11.23 -26.86 -10.15
N ALA A 355 11.91 -27.60 -9.30
CA ALA A 355 13.35 -27.51 -9.14
C ALA A 355 14.06 -28.08 -10.37
N LEU A 356 15.37 -27.83 -10.46
CA LEU A 356 16.25 -28.39 -11.50
C LEU A 356 16.21 -29.93 -11.57
N ASP A 357 15.75 -30.60 -10.50
CA ASP A 357 15.60 -32.05 -10.41
C ASP A 357 14.23 -32.57 -10.93
N GLY A 358 13.37 -31.69 -11.44
CA GLY A 358 12.04 -32.03 -11.95
C GLY A 358 10.95 -32.20 -10.87
N LYS A 359 11.22 -31.90 -9.60
CA LYS A 359 10.17 -31.97 -8.56
C LYS A 359 9.43 -30.65 -8.40
N VAL A 360 8.12 -30.73 -8.17
CA VAL A 360 7.31 -29.57 -7.76
C VAL A 360 7.55 -29.27 -6.30
N HIS A 361 7.93 -28.03 -6.00
CA HIS A 361 8.07 -27.52 -4.63
C HIS A 361 7.02 -26.44 -4.38
N GLY A 362 6.53 -26.36 -3.15
CA GLY A 362 5.75 -25.20 -2.75
C GLY A 362 6.66 -24.02 -2.36
N TYR A 363 6.06 -22.84 -2.22
CA TYR A 363 6.67 -21.56 -1.80
C TYR A 363 7.88 -21.63 -0.84
N ASP A 364 7.83 -22.45 0.22
CA ASP A 364 8.85 -22.52 1.28
C ASP A 364 9.68 -23.82 1.30
N SER A 365 9.52 -24.70 0.31
CA SER A 365 10.04 -26.08 0.39
C SER A 365 10.94 -26.48 -0.78
N GLY A 366 11.34 -25.52 -1.63
CA GLY A 366 12.22 -25.72 -2.78
C GLY A 366 13.69 -25.37 -2.51
N PRO A 367 14.65 -25.98 -3.24
CA PRO A 367 16.03 -25.52 -3.23
C PRO A 367 16.11 -24.09 -3.79
N LYS A 368 16.80 -23.20 -3.08
CA LYS A 368 16.99 -21.81 -3.53
C LYS A 368 17.75 -21.78 -4.84
N MET A 369 17.24 -21.05 -5.82
CA MET A 369 18.01 -20.74 -7.03
C MET A 369 19.21 -19.86 -6.64
N SER A 370 20.38 -20.01 -7.26
CA SER A 370 21.57 -19.20 -6.92
C SER A 370 22.00 -18.31 -8.09
N ALA A 371 22.68 -17.19 -7.78
CA ALA A 371 23.26 -16.31 -8.80
C ALA A 371 24.44 -16.95 -9.56
N PHE A 372 25.09 -17.96 -8.96
CA PHE A 372 26.34 -18.56 -9.45
C PHE A 372 26.14 -19.88 -10.20
N GLN A 373 25.05 -20.60 -9.95
CA GLN A 373 24.54 -21.63 -10.85
C GLN A 373 23.42 -20.99 -11.66
N ARG A 374 23.62 -20.76 -12.96
CA ARG A 374 22.56 -20.23 -13.84
C ARG A 374 21.32 -21.12 -13.75
N GLY A 375 20.37 -20.75 -12.89
CA GLY A 375 19.11 -21.44 -12.65
C GLY A 375 18.20 -21.26 -13.85
N LYS A 376 18.42 -22.05 -14.89
CA LYS A 376 17.50 -22.19 -16.01
C LYS A 376 16.45 -23.18 -15.57
N ILE A 377 15.24 -22.73 -15.28
CA ILE A 377 14.15 -23.68 -15.18
C ILE A 377 13.76 -24.01 -16.62
N PRO A 378 13.99 -25.25 -17.09
CA PRO A 378 13.70 -25.63 -18.48
C PRO A 378 12.22 -25.41 -18.80
N TYR A 379 11.88 -25.40 -20.09
CA TYR A 379 10.49 -25.40 -20.52
C TYR A 379 9.88 -26.80 -20.45
N ASP A 380 10.64 -27.83 -20.84
CA ASP A 380 10.31 -29.24 -20.65
C ASP A 380 10.05 -29.60 -19.17
N GLN A 381 8.82 -30.01 -18.87
CA GLN A 381 8.36 -30.50 -17.56
C GLN A 381 7.96 -31.97 -17.56
N SER A 382 8.37 -32.74 -18.56
CA SER A 382 7.89 -34.10 -18.78
C SER A 382 8.18 -35.03 -17.60
N LYS A 383 9.27 -34.82 -16.86
CA LYS A 383 9.71 -35.72 -15.77
C LYS A 383 9.07 -35.41 -14.41
N ASN A 384 8.11 -34.48 -14.37
CA ASN A 384 7.71 -33.87 -13.11
C ASN A 384 6.53 -34.56 -12.45
N ASN A 385 6.46 -34.36 -11.13
CA ASN A 385 5.31 -34.77 -10.33
C ASN A 385 4.21 -33.72 -10.38
N PHE A 386 3.00 -34.16 -10.67
CA PHE A 386 1.78 -33.40 -10.60
C PHE A 386 1.20 -33.49 -9.18
N SER A 387 1.17 -32.40 -8.39
CA SER A 387 0.55 -32.34 -7.04
C SER A 387 -0.55 -31.28 -7.01
N ILE A 388 -1.79 -31.64 -6.64
CA ILE A 388 -2.91 -30.69 -6.44
C ILE A 388 -3.01 -30.21 -4.98
N LYS A 389 -2.81 -31.11 -4.02
CA LYS A 389 -2.95 -30.79 -2.58
C LYS A 389 -2.00 -29.68 -2.10
N ASP A 390 -0.82 -29.58 -2.70
CA ASP A 390 0.22 -28.63 -2.27
C ASP A 390 0.26 -27.34 -3.11
N VAL A 391 -0.73 -27.15 -3.99
CA VAL A 391 -0.78 -26.01 -4.92
C VAL A 391 -1.21 -24.75 -4.20
N MET A 392 -0.39 -23.72 -4.35
CA MET A 392 -0.67 -22.38 -3.80
C MET A 392 -1.75 -21.64 -4.61
N PHE A 393 -1.94 -21.96 -5.89
CA PHE A 393 -2.81 -21.18 -6.79
C PHE A 393 -3.77 -22.09 -7.56
N GLN A 394 -4.62 -22.79 -6.83
CA GLN A 394 -5.46 -23.89 -7.33
C GLN A 394 -6.44 -23.50 -8.46
N GLU A 395 -6.72 -22.21 -8.67
CA GLU A 395 -7.60 -21.70 -9.73
C GLU A 395 -6.91 -20.71 -10.69
N GLY A 396 -5.60 -20.48 -10.54
CA GLY A 396 -4.92 -19.40 -11.24
C GLY A 396 -4.95 -19.58 -12.76
N MET A 397 -4.62 -20.77 -13.25
CA MET A 397 -4.43 -20.98 -14.68
C MET A 397 -5.75 -20.90 -15.44
N GLY A 398 -6.76 -21.64 -14.99
CA GLY A 398 -8.11 -21.65 -15.55
C GLY A 398 -8.80 -20.30 -15.40
N GLN A 399 -8.65 -19.59 -14.28
CA GLN A 399 -9.18 -18.21 -14.15
C GLN A 399 -8.57 -17.27 -15.19
N GLY A 400 -7.25 -17.32 -15.39
CA GLY A 400 -6.58 -16.47 -16.38
C GLY A 400 -6.96 -16.79 -17.82
N PHE A 401 -7.04 -18.07 -18.20
CA PHE A 401 -7.54 -18.45 -19.53
C PHE A 401 -9.02 -18.08 -19.74
N TYR A 402 -9.84 -18.23 -18.69
CA TYR A 402 -11.24 -17.82 -18.77
C TYR A 402 -11.38 -16.31 -18.92
N ASP A 403 -10.58 -15.50 -18.22
CA ASP A 403 -10.61 -14.04 -18.36
C ASP A 403 -10.06 -13.59 -19.73
N LEU A 404 -9.00 -14.21 -20.25
CA LEU A 404 -8.53 -14.01 -21.63
C LEU A 404 -9.63 -14.32 -22.65
N SER A 405 -10.41 -15.37 -22.44
CA SER A 405 -11.52 -15.74 -23.34
C SER A 405 -12.63 -14.68 -23.42
N LYS A 406 -12.78 -13.84 -22.39
CA LYS A 406 -13.74 -12.72 -22.39
C LYS A 406 -13.27 -11.52 -23.21
N ILE A 407 -11.96 -11.41 -23.46
CA ILE A 407 -11.37 -10.36 -24.30
C ILE A 407 -10.83 -10.92 -25.62
N LYS A 408 -11.32 -12.09 -26.05
CA LYS A 408 -10.89 -12.79 -27.27
C LYS A 408 -10.79 -11.87 -28.49
N GLU A 409 -11.74 -10.95 -28.66
CA GLU A 409 -11.77 -10.00 -29.79
C GLU A 409 -10.58 -9.02 -29.82
N SER A 410 -9.89 -8.86 -28.69
CA SER A 410 -8.69 -8.01 -28.56
C SER A 410 -7.38 -8.78 -28.75
N LEU A 411 -7.44 -10.11 -28.88
CA LEU A 411 -6.27 -10.96 -29.01
C LEU A 411 -5.95 -11.23 -30.48
N GLU A 412 -4.66 -11.34 -30.80
CA GLU A 412 -4.23 -11.72 -32.14
C GLU A 412 -4.63 -13.17 -32.46
N PRO A 413 -4.99 -13.50 -33.72
CA PRO A 413 -5.35 -14.86 -34.11
C PRO A 413 -4.28 -15.91 -33.77
N THR A 414 -3.00 -15.54 -33.89
CA THR A 414 -1.86 -16.41 -33.54
C THR A 414 -1.82 -16.75 -32.06
N ILE A 415 -2.19 -15.81 -31.19
CA ILE A 415 -2.28 -16.00 -29.74
C ILE A 415 -3.48 -16.85 -29.38
N ILE A 416 -4.63 -16.61 -30.02
CA ILE A 416 -5.85 -17.43 -29.85
C ILE A 416 -5.55 -18.89 -30.19
N ASN A 417 -4.92 -19.16 -31.33
CA ASN A 417 -4.58 -20.53 -31.75
C ASN A 417 -3.69 -21.25 -30.74
N LYS A 418 -2.65 -20.57 -30.22
CA LYS A 418 -1.78 -21.10 -29.17
C LYS A 418 -2.56 -21.43 -27.90
N ILE A 419 -3.47 -20.55 -27.47
CA ILE A 419 -4.30 -20.79 -26.28
C ILE A 419 -5.23 -21.99 -26.48
N CYS A 420 -5.88 -22.11 -27.64
CA CYS A 420 -6.72 -23.26 -27.97
C CYS A 420 -5.95 -24.57 -27.93
N GLU A 421 -4.77 -24.62 -28.54
CA GLU A 421 -3.91 -25.80 -28.57
C GLU A 421 -3.47 -26.23 -27.17
N MET A 422 -3.01 -25.26 -26.37
CA MET A 422 -2.63 -25.45 -24.97
C MET A 422 -3.78 -25.99 -24.12
N LEU A 423 -4.95 -25.36 -24.17
CA LEU A 423 -6.13 -25.79 -23.43
C LEU A 423 -6.56 -27.19 -23.85
N LYS A 424 -6.60 -27.46 -25.16
CA LYS A 424 -6.99 -28.76 -25.70
C LYS A 424 -6.02 -29.85 -25.21
N GLY A 425 -4.71 -29.70 -25.44
CA GLY A 425 -3.74 -30.74 -25.05
C GLY A 425 -3.69 -31.00 -23.55
N THR A 426 -3.83 -29.94 -22.75
CA THR A 426 -3.91 -30.06 -21.28
C THR A 426 -5.19 -30.77 -20.84
N LEU A 427 -6.33 -30.46 -21.47
CA LEU A 427 -7.58 -31.18 -21.22
C LEU A 427 -7.51 -32.64 -21.70
N GLU A 428 -6.85 -32.95 -22.81
CA GLU A 428 -6.62 -34.34 -23.25
C GLU A 428 -5.83 -35.14 -22.20
N PHE A 429 -4.76 -34.57 -21.64
CA PHE A 429 -4.00 -35.18 -20.55
C PHE A 429 -4.85 -35.38 -19.29
N LEU A 430 -5.64 -34.38 -18.92
CA LEU A 430 -6.52 -34.40 -17.76
C LEU A 430 -7.60 -35.46 -17.81
N HIS A 431 -8.00 -35.87 -19.01
CA HIS A 431 -9.05 -36.87 -19.23
C HIS A 431 -8.49 -38.27 -19.51
N GLN A 432 -7.18 -38.48 -19.30
CA GLN A 432 -6.62 -39.83 -19.35
C GLN A 432 -7.13 -40.69 -18.17
N PRO A 433 -7.31 -42.02 -18.36
CA PRO A 433 -7.88 -42.90 -17.33
C PRO A 433 -7.11 -42.96 -16.00
N TYR A 434 -5.83 -42.60 -16.00
CA TYR A 434 -5.00 -42.57 -14.78
C TYR A 434 -5.01 -41.21 -14.07
N VAL A 435 -5.70 -40.20 -14.63
CA VAL A 435 -5.88 -38.85 -14.08
C VAL A 435 -7.35 -38.61 -13.70
N LEU A 436 -8.27 -38.89 -14.62
CA LEU A 436 -9.71 -38.79 -14.41
C LEU A 436 -10.24 -40.12 -13.89
N ILE A 437 -10.89 -40.08 -12.72
CA ILE A 437 -11.55 -41.22 -12.10
C ILE A 437 -12.99 -41.23 -12.60
N ASP A 438 -13.36 -42.31 -13.30
CA ASP A 438 -14.72 -42.60 -13.77
C ASP A 438 -15.02 -44.07 -13.43
N ASN A 439 -15.67 -44.33 -12.29
CA ASN A 439 -16.00 -45.68 -11.82
C ASN A 439 -17.52 -45.88 -11.57
N GLY A 440 -18.35 -45.02 -12.16
CA GLY A 440 -19.81 -45.03 -12.01
C GLY A 440 -20.30 -44.18 -10.82
N ASN A 441 -19.86 -44.50 -9.60
CA ASN A 441 -20.28 -43.76 -8.38
C ASN A 441 -19.41 -42.53 -8.09
N GLU A 442 -18.21 -42.48 -8.67
CA GLU A 442 -17.30 -41.35 -8.55
C GLU A 442 -16.91 -40.82 -9.93
N TYR A 443 -16.92 -39.49 -10.05
CA TYR A 443 -16.44 -38.80 -11.25
C TYR A 443 -15.65 -37.55 -10.86
N TYR A 444 -14.32 -37.65 -10.80
CA TYR A 444 -13.46 -36.52 -10.44
C TYR A 444 -12.02 -36.70 -10.92
N TRP A 445 -11.27 -35.60 -11.02
CA TRP A 445 -9.84 -35.65 -11.28
C TRP A 445 -9.09 -35.93 -10.00
N ARG A 446 -8.15 -36.88 -10.04
CA ARG A 446 -7.32 -37.24 -8.89
C ARG A 446 -6.63 -36.00 -8.31
N ILE A 447 -6.46 -36.00 -7.00
CA ILE A 447 -6.02 -34.83 -6.21
C ILE A 447 -4.69 -35.05 -5.48
N ASP A 448 -4.13 -36.25 -5.58
CA ASP A 448 -2.86 -36.61 -4.98
C ASP A 448 -1.68 -36.21 -5.87
N SER A 449 -0.49 -36.35 -5.30
CA SER A 449 0.77 -36.15 -6.03
C SER A 449 1.12 -37.41 -6.83
N PHE A 450 1.32 -37.28 -8.15
CA PHE A 450 1.70 -38.41 -9.02
C PHE A 450 2.69 -38.01 -10.11
N SER A 451 3.48 -38.95 -10.63
CA SER A 451 4.39 -38.68 -11.75
C SER A 451 3.65 -38.74 -13.08
N THR A 452 3.91 -37.77 -13.96
CA THR A 452 3.30 -37.71 -15.30
C THR A 452 3.85 -38.77 -16.26
N GLN A 453 4.96 -39.42 -15.89
CA GLN A 453 5.60 -40.53 -16.64
C GLN A 453 5.20 -41.92 -16.14
N VAL A 454 4.56 -42.00 -14.97
CA VAL A 454 4.17 -43.28 -14.37
C VAL A 454 2.64 -43.40 -14.40
N ILE A 455 2.15 -44.24 -15.31
CA ILE A 455 0.72 -44.54 -15.43
C ILE A 455 0.32 -45.48 -14.27
N LYS A 456 0.05 -44.90 -13.10
CA LYS A 456 -0.51 -45.61 -11.95
C LYS A 456 -1.94 -45.17 -11.70
N ALA A 457 -2.86 -46.13 -11.64
CA ALA A 457 -4.24 -45.90 -11.24
C ALA A 457 -4.31 -45.25 -9.85
N TYR A 458 -5.26 -44.33 -9.69
CA TYR A 458 -5.56 -43.73 -8.39
C TYR A 458 -6.32 -44.74 -7.53
N ASP A 459 -5.76 -45.09 -6.38
CA ASP A 459 -6.24 -46.17 -5.49
C ASP A 459 -6.86 -45.65 -4.18
N LYS A 460 -6.90 -44.33 -3.98
CA LYS A 460 -7.42 -43.70 -2.75
C LYS A 460 -8.90 -43.33 -2.90
N LYS A 461 -9.62 -43.32 -1.79
CA LYS A 461 -11.01 -42.82 -1.72
C LYS A 461 -11.02 -41.32 -1.43
N LEU A 462 -12.01 -40.62 -1.97
CA LEU A 462 -12.23 -39.19 -1.71
C LEU A 462 -12.65 -38.97 -0.24
N LYS A 463 -12.00 -38.02 0.45
CA LYS A 463 -12.36 -37.63 1.83
C LYS A 463 -13.18 -36.33 1.84
N ASN A 464 -13.94 -36.08 2.91
CA ASN A 464 -14.71 -34.82 3.05
C ASN A 464 -13.84 -33.56 2.93
N SER A 465 -12.60 -33.58 3.43
CA SER A 465 -11.65 -32.46 3.34
C SER A 465 -11.19 -32.14 1.92
N ASP A 466 -11.31 -33.11 1.00
CA ASP A 466 -10.71 -33.05 -0.33
C ASP A 466 -11.59 -32.34 -1.37
N TRP A 467 -12.87 -32.10 -1.06
CA TRP A 467 -13.85 -31.49 -1.97
C TRP A 467 -13.46 -30.10 -2.46
N SER A 468 -12.69 -29.39 -1.66
CA SER A 468 -12.15 -28.08 -2.03
C SER A 468 -11.05 -28.11 -3.09
N LEU A 469 -10.62 -29.30 -3.54
CA LEU A 469 -9.53 -29.48 -4.50
C LEU A 469 -10.02 -30.01 -5.84
N LEU A 470 -11.34 -30.26 -5.97
CA LEU A 470 -11.91 -30.96 -7.11
C LEU A 470 -12.18 -30.01 -8.26
N GLY A 471 -11.44 -30.17 -9.35
CA GLY A 471 -11.84 -29.73 -10.69
C GLY A 471 -12.07 -28.24 -10.93
N GLN A 472 -11.83 -27.35 -9.95
CA GLN A 472 -12.18 -25.93 -10.03
C GLN A 472 -11.55 -25.24 -11.24
N ASP A 473 -10.25 -25.47 -11.46
CA ASP A 473 -9.51 -24.90 -12.57
C ASP A 473 -9.95 -25.51 -13.91
N ILE A 474 -10.30 -26.79 -13.89
CA ILE A 474 -10.71 -27.57 -15.06
C ILE A 474 -12.07 -27.09 -15.58
N VAL A 475 -13.02 -26.81 -14.68
CA VAL A 475 -14.30 -26.18 -15.02
C VAL A 475 -14.06 -24.89 -15.82
N LEU A 476 -13.16 -24.03 -15.34
CA LEU A 476 -12.83 -22.77 -16.00
C LEU A 476 -12.10 -22.97 -17.33
N MET A 477 -11.17 -23.92 -17.43
CA MET A 477 -10.49 -24.26 -18.68
C MET A 477 -11.44 -24.76 -19.77
N ILE A 478 -12.42 -25.60 -19.41
CA ILE A 478 -13.43 -26.09 -20.36
C ILE A 478 -14.31 -24.93 -20.84
N MET A 479 -14.76 -24.07 -19.93
CA MET A 479 -15.52 -22.86 -20.27
C MET A 479 -14.72 -21.90 -21.16
N ALA A 480 -13.43 -21.72 -20.88
CA ALA A 480 -12.51 -20.91 -21.68
C ALA A 480 -12.36 -21.48 -23.10
N LEU A 481 -12.10 -22.79 -23.23
CA LEU A 481 -11.98 -23.46 -24.52
C LEU A 481 -13.27 -23.32 -25.33
N HIS A 482 -14.44 -23.46 -24.71
CA HIS A 482 -15.71 -23.29 -25.42
C HIS A 482 -15.90 -21.87 -25.99
N ARG A 483 -15.50 -20.83 -25.24
CA ARG A 483 -15.54 -19.43 -25.72
C ARG A 483 -14.57 -19.19 -26.88
N PHE A 484 -13.41 -19.84 -26.85
CA PHE A 484 -12.46 -19.74 -27.94
C PHE A 484 -12.87 -20.57 -29.16
N ASP A 485 -13.25 -21.83 -28.97
CA ASP A 485 -13.65 -22.79 -30.00
C ASP A 485 -14.67 -23.81 -29.45
N GLN A 486 -15.93 -23.62 -29.87
CA GLN A 486 -17.03 -24.48 -29.43
C GLN A 486 -16.88 -25.93 -29.89
N LYS A 487 -16.31 -26.17 -31.08
CA LYS A 487 -16.18 -27.52 -31.65
C LYS A 487 -15.12 -28.32 -30.89
N LEU A 488 -13.98 -27.70 -30.59
CA LEU A 488 -12.91 -28.34 -29.82
C LEU A 488 -13.33 -28.67 -28.38
N SER A 489 -14.26 -27.92 -27.80
CA SER A 489 -14.71 -28.11 -26.41
C SER A 489 -15.67 -29.29 -26.18
N GLN A 490 -16.34 -29.80 -27.22
CA GLN A 490 -17.47 -30.74 -27.08
C GLN A 490 -17.17 -32.00 -26.26
N PRO A 491 -16.03 -32.70 -26.45
CA PRO A 491 -15.72 -33.89 -25.65
C PRO A 491 -15.63 -33.59 -24.16
N TYR A 492 -15.10 -32.42 -23.80
CA TYR A 492 -14.87 -32.01 -22.42
C TYR A 492 -16.14 -31.49 -21.74
N LEU A 493 -17.10 -30.94 -22.51
CA LEU A 493 -18.42 -30.60 -21.96
C LEU A 493 -19.18 -31.83 -21.47
N LYS A 494 -19.06 -32.98 -22.15
CA LYS A 494 -19.66 -34.25 -21.68
C LYS A 494 -19.04 -34.73 -20.37
N SER A 495 -17.73 -34.59 -20.24
CA SER A 495 -17.04 -34.88 -18.97
C SER A 495 -17.49 -33.95 -17.85
N LEU A 496 -17.58 -32.65 -18.14
CA LEU A 496 -18.06 -31.66 -17.18
C LEU A 496 -19.51 -31.90 -16.75
N GLU A 497 -20.36 -32.42 -17.64
CA GLU A 497 -21.71 -32.87 -17.31
C GLU A 497 -21.69 -34.01 -16.28
N LYS A 498 -20.89 -35.05 -16.50
CA LYS A 498 -20.72 -36.17 -15.54
C LYS A 498 -20.20 -35.68 -14.19
N PHE A 499 -19.19 -34.80 -14.19
CA PHE A 499 -18.67 -34.18 -12.96
C PHE A 499 -19.75 -33.39 -12.21
N SER A 500 -20.62 -32.70 -12.94
CA SER A 500 -21.71 -31.93 -12.35
C SER A 500 -22.76 -32.82 -11.69
N ARG A 501 -23.03 -34.02 -12.26
CA ARG A 501 -23.91 -35.03 -11.64
C ARG A 501 -23.31 -35.57 -10.34
N PHE A 502 -22.03 -35.94 -10.39
CA PHE A 502 -21.29 -36.35 -9.20
C PHE A 502 -21.31 -35.29 -8.09
N TYR A 503 -21.13 -34.02 -8.45
CA TYR A 503 -21.21 -32.90 -7.50
C TYR A 503 -22.57 -32.84 -6.81
N ILE A 504 -23.69 -32.82 -7.56
CA ILE A 504 -25.02 -32.66 -6.95
C ILE A 504 -25.42 -33.85 -6.06
N GLU A 505 -25.04 -35.07 -6.43
CA GLU A 505 -25.38 -36.30 -5.70
C GLU A 505 -24.72 -36.35 -4.31
N ASN A 506 -23.55 -35.73 -4.18
CA ASN A 506 -22.72 -35.84 -2.99
C ASN A 506 -22.66 -34.54 -2.17
N ARG A 507 -22.85 -33.37 -2.80
CA ARG A 507 -22.65 -32.06 -2.16
C ARG A 507 -23.52 -31.85 -0.92
N TRP A 508 -24.75 -32.36 -0.93
CA TRP A 508 -25.68 -32.27 0.20
C TRP A 508 -25.17 -33.00 1.45
N GLN A 509 -24.62 -34.20 1.29
CA GLN A 509 -24.16 -35.05 2.39
C GLN A 509 -22.96 -34.45 3.13
N ILE A 510 -22.17 -33.62 2.44
CA ILE A 510 -21.01 -32.91 3.01
C ILE A 510 -21.47 -31.80 3.96
N SER A 511 -22.63 -31.18 3.71
CA SER A 511 -23.20 -30.16 4.59
C SER A 511 -23.71 -30.74 5.91
N GLU A 512 -24.41 -31.88 5.87
CA GLU A 512 -25.05 -32.48 7.05
C GLU A 512 -24.06 -33.12 8.03
N ARG A 513 -23.02 -33.81 7.52
CA ARG A 513 -22.02 -34.52 8.34
C ARG A 513 -21.08 -33.60 9.13
N ASN A 514 -21.12 -32.28 8.90
CA ASN A 514 -20.19 -31.31 9.47
C ASN A 514 -20.79 -30.41 10.58
N HIS A 515 -22.00 -30.70 11.09
CA HIS A 515 -22.60 -29.92 12.19
C HIS A 515 -21.80 -29.95 13.50
N HIS A 516 -20.87 -30.89 13.69
CA HIS A 516 -20.13 -31.12 14.93
C HIS A 516 -18.63 -30.79 14.84
N ASN A 517 -18.15 -30.28 13.70
CA ASN A 517 -16.75 -29.88 13.54
C ASN A 517 -16.69 -28.39 13.14
N PRO A 518 -16.15 -27.49 14.00
CA PRO A 518 -16.09 -26.05 13.71
C PRO A 518 -15.21 -25.71 12.50
N HIS A 519 -14.42 -26.67 12.00
CA HIS A 519 -13.67 -26.57 10.75
C HIS A 519 -14.49 -27.15 9.60
N LYS A 520 -15.43 -26.37 9.06
CA LYS A 520 -15.96 -26.64 7.70
C LYS A 520 -14.76 -26.75 6.74
N PRO A 521 -14.79 -27.53 5.64
CA PRO A 521 -13.79 -27.37 4.60
C PRO A 521 -13.98 -25.97 3.99
N HIS A 522 -13.28 -24.96 4.55
CA HIS A 522 -13.48 -23.53 4.32
C HIS A 522 -13.33 -23.11 2.84
N ASN A 523 -12.88 -24.03 1.98
CA ASN A 523 -12.67 -23.84 0.56
C ASN A 523 -13.76 -24.48 -0.35
N ILE A 524 -14.78 -25.17 0.19
CA ILE A 524 -15.86 -25.70 -0.66
C ILE A 524 -16.63 -24.59 -1.39
N PHE A 525 -16.63 -23.37 -0.84
CA PHE A 525 -17.23 -22.19 -1.46
C PHE A 525 -16.62 -21.85 -2.82
N LYS A 526 -15.35 -22.21 -3.05
CA LYS A 526 -14.70 -22.03 -4.36
C LYS A 526 -15.36 -22.94 -5.40
N LEU A 527 -15.47 -24.24 -5.11
CA LEU A 527 -16.16 -25.19 -5.98
C LEU A 527 -17.62 -24.81 -6.20
N ASP A 528 -18.38 -24.48 -5.14
CA ASP A 528 -19.78 -24.05 -5.26
C ASP A 528 -19.93 -22.84 -6.21
N HIS A 529 -19.02 -21.87 -6.12
CA HIS A 529 -19.01 -20.73 -7.04
C HIS A 529 -18.62 -21.12 -8.47
N ARG A 530 -17.75 -22.12 -8.69
CA ARG A 530 -17.47 -22.64 -10.03
C ARG A 530 -18.68 -23.36 -10.62
N MET A 531 -19.44 -24.09 -9.80
CA MET A 531 -20.70 -24.70 -10.25
C MET A 531 -21.76 -23.64 -10.57
N LEU A 532 -21.88 -22.57 -9.79
CA LEU A 532 -22.71 -21.40 -10.13
C LEU A 532 -22.26 -20.71 -11.42
N SER A 533 -20.94 -20.51 -11.58
CA SER A 533 -20.35 -19.93 -12.79
C SER A 533 -20.66 -20.77 -14.02
N LEU A 534 -20.58 -22.11 -13.90
CA LEU A 534 -20.94 -23.05 -14.94
C LEU A 534 -22.44 -23.00 -15.25
N GLY A 535 -23.31 -23.00 -14.23
CA GLY A 535 -24.76 -22.90 -14.43
C GLY A 535 -25.16 -21.63 -15.18
N LYS A 536 -24.57 -20.48 -14.81
CA LYS A 536 -24.75 -19.22 -15.52
C LYS A 536 -24.23 -19.29 -16.95
N PHE A 537 -23.01 -19.78 -17.14
CA PHE A 537 -22.42 -19.94 -18.46
C PHE A 537 -23.24 -20.85 -19.37
N ALA A 538 -23.72 -21.98 -18.85
CA ALA A 538 -24.59 -22.90 -19.57
C ALA A 538 -25.90 -22.22 -19.99
N LYS A 539 -26.47 -21.36 -19.15
CA LYS A 539 -27.65 -20.57 -19.47
C LYS A 539 -27.37 -19.55 -20.59
N GLU A 540 -26.24 -18.83 -20.50
CA GLU A 540 -25.77 -17.86 -21.50
C GLU A 540 -25.49 -18.51 -22.86
N GLN A 541 -24.90 -19.71 -22.86
CA GLN A 541 -24.52 -20.47 -24.06
C GLN A 541 -25.60 -21.48 -24.50
N GLN A 542 -26.77 -21.50 -23.86
CA GLN A 542 -27.89 -22.41 -24.15
C GLN A 542 -27.52 -23.90 -24.11
N LEU A 543 -26.66 -24.31 -23.17
CA LEU A 543 -26.21 -25.68 -22.99
C LEU A 543 -27.24 -26.49 -22.18
N ILE A 544 -28.24 -27.03 -22.88
CA ILE A 544 -29.40 -27.74 -22.30
C ILE A 544 -28.98 -28.92 -21.41
N GLN A 545 -27.85 -29.56 -21.71
CA GLN A 545 -27.35 -30.70 -20.93
C GLN A 545 -27.03 -30.37 -19.47
N PHE A 546 -26.84 -29.09 -19.12
CA PHE A 546 -26.61 -28.65 -17.73
C PHE A 546 -27.88 -28.17 -17.00
N LYS A 547 -29.07 -28.35 -17.59
CA LYS A 547 -30.33 -27.93 -16.96
C LYS A 547 -30.50 -28.48 -15.54
N PHE A 548 -30.18 -29.76 -15.35
CA PHE A 548 -30.26 -30.42 -14.03
C PHE A 548 -29.39 -29.73 -12.96
N LEU A 549 -28.21 -29.24 -13.34
CA LEU A 549 -27.31 -28.54 -12.43
C LEU A 549 -27.90 -27.18 -12.06
N ILE A 550 -28.42 -26.45 -13.04
CA ILE A 550 -29.05 -25.14 -12.84
C ILE A 550 -30.23 -25.28 -11.87
N ASP A 551 -31.12 -26.25 -12.11
CA ASP A 551 -32.30 -26.49 -11.26
C ASP A 551 -31.86 -26.83 -9.82
N TRP A 552 -30.87 -27.71 -9.65
CA TRP A 552 -30.34 -28.08 -8.33
C TRP A 552 -29.71 -26.88 -7.59
N LEU A 553 -28.91 -26.07 -8.29
CA LEU A 553 -28.27 -24.88 -7.71
C LEU A 553 -29.29 -23.84 -7.26
N GLN A 554 -30.43 -23.74 -7.93
CA GLN A 554 -31.51 -22.83 -7.55
C GLN A 554 -32.33 -23.34 -6.36
N GLU A 555 -32.60 -24.64 -6.30
CA GLU A 555 -33.46 -25.23 -5.28
C GLU A 555 -32.70 -25.50 -3.96
N TYR A 556 -31.51 -26.10 -4.03
CA TYR A 556 -30.85 -26.66 -2.85
C TYR A 556 -29.73 -25.78 -2.30
N LEU A 557 -28.91 -25.17 -3.16
CA LEU A 557 -27.74 -24.40 -2.72
C LEU A 557 -28.10 -23.24 -1.78
N PRO A 558 -29.18 -22.44 -1.98
CA PRO A 558 -29.52 -21.34 -1.08
C PRO A 558 -29.71 -21.78 0.38
N SER A 559 -30.31 -22.95 0.60
CA SER A 559 -30.54 -23.48 1.95
C SER A 559 -29.23 -23.70 2.73
N MET A 560 -28.16 -24.09 2.02
CA MET A 560 -26.83 -24.32 2.59
C MET A 560 -26.14 -23.02 3.06
N TYR A 561 -26.52 -21.88 2.49
CA TYR A 561 -25.97 -20.54 2.80
C TYR A 561 -26.95 -19.65 3.59
N SER A 562 -28.04 -20.23 4.09
CA SER A 562 -29.07 -19.53 4.88
C SER A 562 -28.50 -18.86 6.14
N LYS A 563 -27.47 -19.42 6.77
CA LYS A 563 -26.78 -18.83 7.93
C LYS A 563 -25.59 -17.98 7.48
N LEU A 564 -25.48 -16.76 8.03
CA LEU A 564 -24.36 -15.88 7.74
C LEU A 564 -23.07 -16.47 8.33
N PRO A 565 -22.03 -16.73 7.52
CA PRO A 565 -20.75 -17.23 8.00
C PRO A 565 -20.00 -16.17 8.82
N LYS A 566 -19.04 -16.62 9.63
CA LYS A 566 -18.07 -15.73 10.28
C LYS A 566 -17.20 -15.07 9.20
N VAL A 567 -16.95 -13.77 9.33
CA VAL A 567 -16.04 -13.05 8.43
C VAL A 567 -14.61 -13.40 8.81
N GLU A 568 -13.88 -14.00 7.89
CA GLU A 568 -12.47 -14.35 8.03
C GLU A 568 -11.72 -13.86 6.79
N TYR A 569 -10.53 -13.32 7.00
CA TYR A 569 -9.71 -12.69 5.98
C TYR A 569 -8.40 -13.48 5.84
N SER A 570 -7.76 -13.39 4.66
CA SER A 570 -6.42 -13.96 4.48
C SER A 570 -5.40 -13.10 5.23
N GLU A 571 -4.72 -13.65 6.25
CA GLU A 571 -3.86 -12.89 7.16
C GLU A 571 -2.49 -12.51 6.55
N SER A 572 -2.05 -13.13 5.45
CA SER A 572 -0.68 -12.94 4.95
C SER A 572 -0.50 -13.08 3.44
N GLY A 573 -1.56 -13.14 2.63
CA GLY A 573 -1.44 -13.49 1.22
C GLY A 573 -0.92 -14.92 0.96
N ALA A 574 -0.52 -15.67 1.99
CA ALA A 574 -0.11 -17.06 1.90
C ALA A 574 -1.31 -17.93 1.54
N THR A 575 -1.26 -18.52 0.36
CA THR A 575 -2.41 -19.16 -0.28
C THR A 575 -2.58 -20.64 0.07
N ARG A 576 -1.64 -21.27 0.78
CA ARG A 576 -1.79 -22.68 1.22
C ARG A 576 -2.90 -22.88 2.25
N ASN A 577 -3.24 -21.82 3.00
CA ASN A 577 -4.20 -21.85 4.12
C ASN A 577 -5.11 -20.60 4.12
N SER A 578 -5.68 -20.20 2.97
CA SER A 578 -6.56 -19.02 2.97
C SER A 578 -7.87 -19.35 3.69
N TRP A 579 -7.96 -19.07 4.99
CA TRP A 579 -9.18 -19.12 5.81
C TRP A 579 -10.24 -18.09 5.38
N SER A 580 -10.12 -17.50 4.20
CA SER A 580 -10.95 -16.38 3.79
C SER A 580 -12.36 -16.82 3.45
N THR A 581 -13.35 -16.24 4.14
CA THR A 581 -14.77 -16.42 3.82
C THR A 581 -15.29 -15.36 2.85
N LEU A 582 -14.42 -14.50 2.32
CA LEU A 582 -14.80 -13.40 1.41
C LEU A 582 -15.48 -13.89 0.14
N GLY A 583 -15.14 -15.09 -0.33
CA GLY A 583 -15.73 -15.70 -1.52
C GLY A 583 -17.22 -15.93 -1.47
N ILE A 584 -17.82 -15.93 -0.28
CA ILE A 584 -19.26 -16.05 -0.11
C ILE A 584 -20.00 -14.81 -0.65
N LEU A 585 -19.34 -13.66 -0.81
CA LEU A 585 -19.91 -12.51 -1.52
C LEU A 585 -20.33 -12.88 -2.95
N GLU A 586 -19.55 -13.69 -3.65
CA GLU A 586 -19.90 -14.14 -5.01
C GLU A 586 -21.02 -15.16 -5.00
N ILE A 587 -21.07 -16.05 -4.00
CA ILE A 587 -22.18 -16.99 -3.82
C ILE A 587 -23.49 -16.22 -3.60
N TYR A 588 -23.53 -15.30 -2.62
CA TYR A 588 -24.72 -14.48 -2.38
C TYR A 588 -25.11 -13.66 -3.60
N ARG A 589 -24.12 -13.20 -4.38
CA ARG A 589 -24.38 -12.45 -5.61
C ARG A 589 -25.05 -13.31 -6.68
N GLU A 590 -24.50 -14.49 -6.96
CA GLU A 590 -25.05 -15.40 -7.99
C GLU A 590 -26.38 -16.04 -7.56
N LEU A 591 -26.64 -16.14 -6.25
CA LEU A 591 -27.94 -16.54 -5.70
C LEU A 591 -28.97 -15.40 -5.60
N ASP A 592 -28.61 -14.18 -5.98
CA ASP A 592 -29.45 -12.97 -5.88
C ASP A 592 -29.95 -12.68 -4.43
N ASP A 593 -29.21 -13.10 -3.40
CA ASP A 593 -29.57 -12.86 -1.99
C ASP A 593 -29.02 -11.52 -1.51
N LYS A 594 -29.74 -10.46 -1.86
CA LYS A 594 -29.39 -9.08 -1.50
C LYS A 594 -29.21 -8.86 -0.01
N SER A 595 -30.08 -9.44 0.82
CA SER A 595 -30.07 -9.23 2.27
C SER A 595 -28.79 -9.81 2.89
N LYS A 596 -28.42 -11.04 2.50
CA LYS A 596 -27.19 -11.68 2.98
C LYS A 596 -25.96 -11.02 2.40
N PHE A 597 -25.96 -10.66 1.11
CA PHE A 597 -24.86 -9.93 0.50
C PHE A 597 -24.58 -8.64 1.26
N GLN A 598 -25.58 -7.78 1.45
CA GLN A 598 -25.42 -6.50 2.13
C GLN A 598 -25.00 -6.67 3.59
N SER A 599 -25.56 -7.67 4.29
CA SER A 599 -25.19 -7.99 5.67
C SER A 599 -23.73 -8.42 5.79
N PHE A 600 -23.26 -9.28 4.87
CA PHE A 600 -21.88 -9.75 4.86
C PHE A 600 -20.92 -8.65 4.41
N TRP A 601 -21.24 -7.91 3.35
CA TRP A 601 -20.50 -6.75 2.85
C TRP A 601 -20.32 -5.68 3.91
N LYS A 602 -21.38 -5.36 4.66
CA LYS A 602 -21.31 -4.39 5.75
C LYS A 602 -20.26 -4.81 6.80
N LYS A 603 -20.27 -6.08 7.19
CA LYS A 603 -19.31 -6.63 8.16
C LYS A 603 -17.90 -6.69 7.59
N CYS A 604 -17.70 -7.20 6.37
CA CYS A 604 -16.35 -7.43 5.86
C CYS A 604 -15.68 -6.16 5.30
N PHE A 605 -16.45 -5.20 4.82
CA PHE A 605 -15.94 -4.03 4.11
C PHE A 605 -16.29 -2.70 4.80
N THR A 606 -17.58 -2.46 5.06
CA THR A 606 -18.03 -1.14 5.54
C THR A 606 -17.52 -0.86 6.96
N GLU A 607 -17.66 -1.82 7.87
CA GLU A 607 -17.35 -1.66 9.30
C GLU A 607 -15.89 -1.94 9.63
N ASN A 608 -15.25 -2.94 9.01
CA ASN A 608 -13.96 -3.44 9.45
C ASN A 608 -12.76 -3.05 8.56
N MET A 609 -12.95 -2.71 7.29
CA MET A 609 -11.82 -2.39 6.41
C MET A 609 -11.31 -0.95 6.60
N THR A 610 -9.98 -0.80 6.71
CA THR A 610 -9.26 0.46 6.94
C THR A 610 -8.14 0.65 5.89
N PRO A 611 -7.51 1.84 5.79
CA PRO A 611 -6.39 2.06 4.85
C PRO A 611 -5.12 1.26 5.16
N ILE A 612 -5.01 0.66 6.35
CA ILE A 612 -3.78 -0.01 6.83
C ILE A 612 -4.07 -1.46 7.27
N GLY A 613 -5.19 -2.05 6.82
CA GLY A 613 -5.60 -3.39 7.20
C GLY A 613 -7.05 -3.49 7.67
N ILE A 614 -7.37 -4.54 8.40
CA ILE A 614 -8.73 -4.93 8.77
C ILE A 614 -8.90 -4.96 10.29
N TYR A 615 -9.98 -4.38 10.79
CA TYR A 615 -10.35 -4.46 12.19
C TYR A 615 -10.88 -5.87 12.56
N GLN A 616 -10.24 -6.51 13.52
CA GLN A 616 -10.67 -7.76 14.15
C GLN A 616 -10.65 -7.62 15.68
N GLY A 617 -11.84 -7.50 16.28
CA GLY A 617 -11.99 -7.38 17.74
C GLY A 617 -11.48 -6.06 18.29
N HIS A 618 -10.24 -6.02 18.78
CA HIS A 618 -9.57 -4.82 19.32
C HIS A 618 -8.29 -4.46 18.55
N ARG A 619 -7.98 -5.20 17.48
CA ARG A 619 -6.73 -5.10 16.73
C ARG A 619 -7.03 -4.80 15.26
N VAL A 620 -6.09 -4.14 14.59
CA VAL A 620 -6.06 -4.06 13.12
C VAL A 620 -5.07 -5.12 12.66
N VAL A 621 -5.53 -6.09 11.89
CA VAL A 621 -4.70 -7.12 11.25
C VAL A 621 -4.24 -6.58 9.89
N GLU A 622 -3.00 -6.88 9.53
CA GLU A 622 -2.47 -6.51 8.22
C GLU A 622 -3.26 -7.16 7.08
N MET A 623 -3.30 -6.51 5.94
CA MET A 623 -3.90 -7.07 4.73
C MET A 623 -2.95 -6.86 3.56
N ASN A 624 -2.87 -7.84 2.67
CA ASN A 624 -2.09 -7.70 1.47
C ASN A 624 -2.67 -6.59 0.57
N PHE A 625 -1.85 -5.65 0.08
CA PHE A 625 -2.34 -4.57 -0.78
C PHE A 625 -2.89 -5.07 -2.11
N SER A 626 -2.40 -6.19 -2.62
CA SER A 626 -2.94 -6.84 -3.81
C SER A 626 -4.34 -7.43 -3.59
N SER A 627 -4.83 -7.47 -2.34
CA SER A 627 -6.19 -7.90 -2.00
C SER A 627 -7.20 -6.76 -1.95
N TYR A 628 -6.78 -5.49 -1.87
CA TYR A 628 -7.69 -4.34 -2.01
C TYR A 628 -8.45 -4.33 -3.37
N PRO A 629 -7.81 -4.60 -4.52
CA PRO A 629 -8.48 -4.73 -5.82
C PRO A 629 -9.73 -5.62 -5.82
N LEU A 630 -9.71 -6.69 -5.02
CA LEU A 630 -10.80 -7.64 -4.93
C LEU A 630 -12.12 -6.97 -4.51
N TYR A 631 -12.04 -5.99 -3.61
CA TYR A 631 -13.22 -5.26 -3.16
C TYR A 631 -13.78 -4.32 -4.22
N PHE A 632 -12.96 -3.82 -5.16
CA PHE A 632 -13.48 -3.12 -6.33
C PHE A 632 -14.25 -4.08 -7.24
N ASP A 633 -13.71 -5.28 -7.48
CA ASP A 633 -14.36 -6.32 -8.30
C ASP A 633 -15.70 -6.76 -7.69
N TYR A 634 -15.73 -7.03 -6.38
CA TYR A 634 -16.96 -7.35 -5.65
C TYR A 634 -17.98 -6.22 -5.69
N ALA A 635 -17.55 -4.96 -5.48
CA ALA A 635 -18.44 -3.81 -5.54
C ALA A 635 -19.02 -3.63 -6.95
N LYS A 636 -18.20 -3.74 -7.99
CA LYS A 636 -18.61 -3.61 -9.40
C LYS A 636 -19.64 -4.66 -9.77
N LYS A 637 -19.33 -5.93 -9.51
CA LYS A 637 -20.25 -7.03 -9.83
C LYS A 637 -21.55 -6.95 -9.04
N ALA A 638 -21.50 -6.56 -7.77
CA ALA A 638 -22.71 -6.38 -6.97
C ALA A 638 -23.57 -5.20 -7.46
N PHE A 639 -22.94 -4.15 -7.99
CA PHE A 639 -23.64 -3.05 -8.65
C PHE A 639 -24.30 -3.51 -9.97
N ASP A 640 -23.57 -4.25 -10.81
CA ASP A 640 -24.12 -4.79 -12.06
C ASP A 640 -25.29 -5.76 -11.81
N SER A 641 -25.22 -6.54 -10.73
CA SER A 641 -26.28 -7.41 -10.25
C SER A 641 -27.37 -6.69 -9.44
N LYS A 642 -27.36 -5.36 -9.34
CA LYS A 642 -28.36 -4.54 -8.61
C LYS A 642 -28.48 -4.83 -7.09
N LEU A 643 -27.49 -5.50 -6.51
CA LEU A 643 -27.40 -5.77 -5.06
C LEU A 643 -26.90 -4.55 -4.28
N LEU A 644 -26.06 -3.74 -4.92
CA LEU A 644 -25.71 -2.39 -4.47
C LEU A 644 -26.46 -1.36 -5.30
N SER A 645 -27.02 -0.35 -4.63
CA SER A 645 -27.46 0.87 -5.30
C SER A 645 -26.26 1.66 -5.84
N GLU A 646 -26.51 2.55 -6.81
CA GLU A 646 -25.48 3.46 -7.33
C GLU A 646 -24.79 4.23 -6.19
N LYS A 647 -25.55 4.72 -5.21
CA LYS A 647 -25.01 5.43 -4.04
C LYS A 647 -24.05 4.58 -3.21
N GLU A 648 -24.39 3.31 -2.98
CA GLU A 648 -23.55 2.37 -2.23
C GLU A 648 -22.28 2.02 -3.01
N TYR A 649 -22.43 1.74 -4.31
CA TYR A 649 -21.31 1.49 -5.20
C TYR A 649 -20.33 2.68 -5.26
N LEU A 650 -20.85 3.90 -5.49
CA LEU A 650 -20.07 5.13 -5.45
C LEU A 650 -19.33 5.31 -4.13
N THR A 651 -19.98 4.99 -3.01
CA THR A 651 -19.38 5.07 -1.68
C THR A 651 -18.25 4.06 -1.51
N ALA A 652 -18.43 2.82 -1.98
CA ALA A 652 -17.42 1.78 -1.93
C ALA A 652 -16.19 2.13 -2.77
N ILE A 653 -16.39 2.52 -4.04
CA ILE A 653 -15.31 2.91 -4.96
C ILE A 653 -14.50 4.06 -4.38
N LYS A 654 -15.17 5.11 -3.91
CA LYS A 654 -14.50 6.27 -3.33
C LYS A 654 -13.73 5.91 -2.05
N LYS A 655 -14.31 5.08 -1.15
CA LYS A 655 -13.64 4.58 0.06
C LYS A 655 -12.35 3.82 -0.31
N MET A 656 -12.39 2.99 -1.35
CA MET A 656 -11.24 2.26 -1.84
C MET A 656 -10.15 3.17 -2.40
N PHE A 657 -10.48 4.12 -3.29
CA PHE A 657 -9.48 5.05 -3.80
C PHE A 657 -8.87 5.93 -2.70
N TYR A 658 -9.62 6.25 -1.64
CA TYR A 658 -9.06 6.90 -0.46
C TYR A 658 -8.02 6.03 0.25
N PHE A 659 -8.27 4.71 0.35
CA PHE A 659 -7.28 3.77 0.87
C PHE A 659 -6.01 3.80 0.01
N TYR A 660 -6.14 3.67 -1.31
CA TYR A 660 -5.00 3.74 -2.22
C TYR A 660 -4.23 5.04 -2.20
N GLY A 661 -4.91 6.18 -2.03
CA GLY A 661 -4.26 7.49 -1.96
C GLY A 661 -3.60 7.77 -0.61
N ASN A 662 -3.73 6.90 0.40
CA ASN A 662 -3.23 7.22 1.74
C ASN A 662 -1.70 7.46 1.72
N PRO A 663 -1.21 8.63 2.18
CA PRO A 663 0.22 8.97 2.11
C PRO A 663 1.13 7.99 2.85
N ARG A 664 0.61 7.24 3.84
CA ARG A 664 1.37 6.19 4.54
C ARG A 664 1.78 5.02 3.64
N ILE A 665 1.17 4.91 2.46
CA ILE A 665 1.34 3.84 1.48
C ILE A 665 2.30 4.30 0.35
N HIS A 666 2.61 5.59 0.28
CA HIS A 666 3.42 6.17 -0.79
C HIS A 666 4.81 6.56 -0.29
N ARG A 667 5.84 5.80 -0.69
CA ARG A 667 7.24 6.22 -0.56
C ARG A 667 7.70 6.81 -1.90
N ASN A 668 8.08 8.09 -1.89
CA ASN A 668 8.43 8.83 -3.11
C ASN A 668 9.85 8.48 -3.56
N ASN A 669 10.01 7.81 -4.71
CA ASN A 669 11.33 7.56 -5.29
C ASN A 669 11.48 8.10 -6.74
N ILE A 670 12.37 9.08 -6.84
CA ILE A 670 13.39 9.32 -7.89
C ILE A 670 14.37 10.40 -7.38
N LYS A 671 13.86 11.28 -6.49
CA LYS A 671 14.66 12.26 -5.75
C LYS A 671 15.77 11.56 -4.94
N TYR A 672 15.48 10.41 -4.35
CA TYR A 672 16.44 9.66 -3.53
C TYR A 672 17.52 8.95 -4.37
N ALA A 673 17.18 8.30 -5.49
CA ALA A 673 18.16 7.63 -6.36
C ALA A 673 19.14 8.61 -7.05
N LEU A 674 18.66 9.80 -7.41
CA LEU A 674 19.46 10.82 -8.10
C LEU A 674 20.34 11.65 -7.14
N ASP A 675 19.96 11.77 -5.86
CA ASP A 675 20.70 12.49 -4.80
C ASP A 675 21.88 11.67 -4.21
N LEU A 676 22.08 10.43 -4.66
CA LEU A 676 23.20 9.59 -4.22
C LEU A 676 24.49 9.96 -4.97
N LEU A 677 25.54 10.26 -4.21
CA LEU A 677 26.90 10.44 -4.74
C LEU A 677 27.37 9.19 -5.49
N PRO A 678 28.22 9.32 -6.53
CA PRO A 678 28.80 8.19 -7.25
C PRO A 678 29.44 7.14 -6.32
N GLU A 679 30.10 7.60 -5.26
CA GLU A 679 30.77 6.78 -4.24
C GLU A 679 29.81 5.93 -3.39
N TYR A 680 28.54 6.34 -3.26
CA TYR A 680 27.54 5.54 -2.57
C TYR A 680 26.99 4.43 -3.47
N ARG A 681 26.99 4.64 -4.80
CA ARG A 681 26.58 3.63 -5.79
C ARG A 681 27.60 2.50 -5.95
N THR A 682 28.86 2.74 -5.58
CA THR A 682 29.95 1.76 -5.67
C THR A 682 30.17 0.96 -4.38
N ARG A 683 29.41 1.22 -3.30
CA ARG A 683 29.55 0.46 -2.04
C ARG A 683 28.89 -0.93 -2.17
N PRO A 684 29.49 -1.99 -1.60
CA PRO A 684 28.94 -3.35 -1.64
C PRO A 684 27.48 -3.41 -1.17
N MET A 685 27.12 -2.61 -0.17
CA MET A 685 25.77 -2.57 0.41
C MET A 685 24.72 -1.98 -0.55
N TRP A 686 25.12 -1.08 -1.47
CA TRP A 686 24.27 -0.56 -2.54
C TRP A 686 24.28 -1.46 -3.78
N ALA A 687 25.39 -2.18 -4.03
CA ALA A 687 25.43 -3.26 -5.01
C ALA A 687 24.48 -4.43 -4.68
N HIS A 688 23.89 -4.48 -3.46
CA HIS A 688 22.91 -5.48 -3.02
C HIS A 688 21.45 -4.99 -2.99
N THR A 689 21.15 -3.73 -3.32
CA THR A 689 19.87 -3.38 -3.96
C THR A 689 20.09 -3.67 -5.44
N PRO A 690 19.85 -4.89 -5.93
CA PRO A 690 20.81 -5.47 -6.85
C PRO A 690 20.78 -4.86 -8.26
N TYR A 691 19.88 -3.92 -8.56
CA TYR A 691 19.85 -3.24 -9.85
C TYR A 691 19.29 -1.82 -9.73
N ASP A 692 20.02 -0.85 -10.30
CA ASP A 692 19.67 0.57 -10.46
C ASP A 692 18.28 0.85 -11.10
N CYS A 693 17.48 -0.19 -11.40
CA CYS A 693 16.22 -0.15 -12.15
C CYS A 693 14.94 -0.32 -11.34
N TYR A 694 15.01 -0.45 -10.01
CA TYR A 694 13.85 -0.77 -9.19
C TYR A 694 13.46 0.36 -8.23
N VAL A 695 12.17 0.70 -8.24
CA VAL A 695 11.62 1.92 -7.61
C VAL A 695 11.13 1.57 -6.21
N GLU A 696 11.63 2.25 -5.16
CA GLU A 696 11.14 2.06 -3.76
C GLU A 696 9.67 2.51 -3.54
N GLY A 697 8.92 2.82 -4.61
CA GLY A 697 7.57 3.40 -4.60
C GLY A 697 6.52 2.53 -5.28
N VAL A 698 6.66 1.20 -5.25
CA VAL A 698 5.63 0.21 -5.58
C VAL A 698 4.73 -0.03 -4.34
N LEU A 699 3.49 -0.52 -4.51
CA LEU A 699 2.63 -0.87 -3.38
C LEU A 699 3.38 -1.83 -2.42
N PRO A 700 3.18 -1.76 -1.11
CA PRO A 700 3.80 -2.71 -0.18
C PRO A 700 2.97 -3.99 -0.10
N GLU A 701 3.59 -5.16 0.09
CA GLU A 701 2.84 -6.43 0.15
C GLU A 701 1.76 -6.37 1.20
N GLY A 702 2.03 -5.81 2.38
CA GLY A 702 1.01 -5.46 3.38
C GLY A 702 1.41 -4.20 4.15
N ILE A 703 0.58 -3.78 5.10
CA ILE A 703 0.94 -2.77 6.11
C ILE A 703 0.56 -3.31 7.48
N TYR A 704 1.54 -3.37 8.38
CA TYR A 704 1.36 -3.70 9.79
C TYR A 704 0.45 -2.68 10.49
N ALA A 705 -0.18 -3.09 11.59
CA ALA A 705 -1.09 -2.25 12.38
C ALA A 705 -0.50 -0.89 12.84
N ASN A 706 0.83 -0.81 12.95
CA ASN A 706 1.59 0.38 13.31
C ASN A 706 1.86 1.33 12.11
N GLY A 707 1.44 0.97 10.90
CA GLY A 707 1.65 1.73 9.67
C GLY A 707 2.96 1.43 8.93
N SER A 708 3.78 0.46 9.38
CA SER A 708 4.96 0.01 8.60
C SER A 708 4.55 -0.95 7.50
N SER A 709 5.18 -0.84 6.32
CA SER A 709 4.97 -1.79 5.22
C SER A 709 5.51 -3.17 5.57
N GLN A 710 4.70 -4.21 5.40
CA GLN A 710 5.12 -5.60 5.24
C GLN A 710 5.77 -5.70 3.86
N ALA A 711 7.08 -5.50 3.84
CA ALA A 711 7.96 -5.97 2.78
C ALA A 711 8.91 -6.89 3.55
N PHE A 712 8.78 -8.20 3.34
CA PHE A 712 9.31 -9.26 4.20
C PHE A 712 10.48 -8.87 5.10
N TYR A 713 10.28 -8.94 6.43
CA TYR A 713 11.36 -9.36 7.32
C TYR A 713 11.79 -10.74 6.84
N SER A 714 12.90 -10.80 6.11
CA SER A 714 13.33 -12.07 5.50
C SER A 714 13.60 -13.13 6.57
N ILE A 715 13.25 -14.36 6.20
CA ILE A 715 13.57 -15.63 6.83
C ILE A 715 15.09 -15.85 7.01
N PHE A 716 15.96 -14.92 6.57
CA PHE A 716 17.34 -14.84 7.07
C PHE A 716 17.40 -14.74 8.60
N GLY A 717 16.38 -14.16 9.25
CA GLY A 717 16.30 -14.10 10.72
C GLY A 717 15.91 -15.42 11.40
N ASN A 718 15.48 -16.47 10.67
CA ASN A 718 15.07 -17.74 11.26
C ASN A 718 15.98 -18.92 10.92
N TYR A 719 16.58 -18.98 9.73
CA TYR A 719 17.54 -20.04 9.39
C TYR A 719 19.00 -19.69 9.74
N ALA A 720 19.34 -18.41 9.92
CA ALA A 720 20.69 -17.99 10.31
C ALA A 720 20.79 -17.61 11.80
N LYS A 721 19.96 -18.21 12.66
CA LYS A 721 19.93 -17.87 14.10
C LYS A 721 21.23 -18.18 14.83
N ASP A 722 22.10 -19.05 14.30
CA ASP A 722 23.25 -19.52 15.07
C ASP A 722 24.64 -19.25 14.45
N GLU A 723 24.78 -18.88 13.17
CA GLU A 723 26.11 -18.86 12.53
C GLU A 723 26.69 -17.49 12.15
N PHE A 724 25.89 -16.42 12.02
CA PHE A 724 26.41 -15.13 11.50
C PHE A 724 26.39 -13.93 12.46
N PHE A 725 25.62 -13.96 13.55
CA PHE A 725 25.54 -12.82 14.47
C PHE A 725 25.75 -13.28 15.92
N LYS A 726 26.75 -12.70 16.59
CA LYS A 726 27.16 -13.13 17.94
C LYS A 726 26.21 -12.63 19.04
N SER A 727 25.26 -11.74 18.72
CA SER A 727 24.26 -11.25 19.68
C SER A 727 23.02 -10.61 19.05
N ARG A 728 21.92 -10.57 19.81
CA ARG A 728 20.66 -9.87 19.49
C ARG A 728 20.84 -8.37 19.18
N ALA A 729 21.92 -7.75 19.65
CA ALA A 729 22.23 -6.34 19.42
C ALA A 729 22.85 -6.07 18.03
N GLU A 730 23.48 -7.08 17.41
CA GLU A 730 23.95 -7.02 16.03
C GLU A 730 22.77 -7.05 15.05
N HIS A 731 21.77 -7.87 15.35
CA HIS A 731 20.52 -7.97 14.59
C HIS A 731 19.76 -6.62 14.49
N GLY A 732 19.74 -5.84 15.58
CA GLY A 732 19.09 -4.52 15.61
C GLY A 732 19.78 -3.42 14.78
N ARG A 733 21.03 -3.62 14.32
CA ARG A 733 21.70 -2.69 13.39
C ARG A 733 21.20 -2.83 11.95
N TYR A 734 20.59 -3.95 11.62
CA TYR A 734 20.04 -4.24 10.30
C TYR A 734 18.53 -3.93 10.20
N GLU A 735 17.85 -3.57 11.30
CA GLU A 735 16.44 -3.13 11.28
C GLU A 735 16.17 -1.84 10.48
N TYR A 736 17.22 -1.11 10.07
CA TYR A 736 17.14 0.07 9.21
C TYR A 736 18.01 -0.03 7.95
N ASP A 737 18.63 -1.18 7.74
CA ASP A 737 19.35 -1.48 6.52
C ASP A 737 18.33 -2.18 5.61
N PHE A 738 17.69 -1.41 4.72
CA PHE A 738 16.70 -1.90 3.74
C PHE A 738 17.33 -2.80 2.66
N ARG A 739 18.23 -3.69 3.06
CA ARG A 739 18.71 -4.76 2.22
C ARG A 739 17.76 -5.93 2.41
N TYR A 740 17.14 -6.27 1.28
CA TYR A 740 16.33 -7.46 1.01
C TYR A 740 14.79 -7.25 1.07
N TYR A 741 14.26 -7.21 -0.16
CA TYR A 741 12.90 -7.46 -0.69
C TYR A 741 11.78 -6.42 -0.53
N GLN A 742 11.39 -5.84 -1.67
CA GLN A 742 10.08 -5.27 -1.94
C GLN A 742 9.31 -6.24 -2.86
N TYR A 743 8.13 -6.70 -2.43
CA TYR A 743 7.15 -7.29 -3.35
C TYR A 743 5.84 -6.51 -3.29
N THR A 744 5.30 -6.17 -4.45
CA THR A 744 3.90 -6.39 -4.82
C THR A 744 3.86 -6.57 -6.31
N ALA A 745 3.06 -7.51 -6.82
CA ALA A 745 2.78 -7.51 -8.24
C ALA A 745 1.95 -6.27 -8.64
N PRO A 746 2.19 -5.74 -9.84
CA PRO A 746 1.50 -4.60 -10.39
C PRO A 746 0.14 -4.99 -10.94
N PHE A 747 -0.09 -6.30 -11.08
CA PHE A 747 -1.38 -6.84 -11.44
C PHE A 747 -2.16 -7.11 -10.18
N GLN A 748 -3.37 -6.61 -10.21
CA GLN A 748 -4.38 -6.84 -9.20
C GLN A 748 -4.76 -8.31 -9.06
N PHE A 749 -4.36 -9.15 -10.00
CA PHE A 749 -4.48 -10.58 -9.93
C PHE A 749 -3.12 -11.27 -9.80
N HIS A 750 -2.95 -12.08 -8.75
CA HIS A 750 -1.89 -13.08 -8.74
C HIS A 750 -2.44 -14.45 -9.11
N SER A 751 -3.69 -14.80 -8.84
CA SER A 751 -4.12 -16.20 -9.05
C SER A 751 -5.62 -16.40 -8.89
N ASP A 752 -6.08 -16.58 -7.66
CA ASP A 752 -7.47 -16.87 -7.33
C ASP A 752 -8.27 -15.58 -7.14
N ARG A 753 -9.54 -15.65 -7.53
CA ARG A 753 -10.49 -14.54 -7.47
C ARG A 753 -10.99 -14.25 -6.05
N TYR A 754 -10.37 -14.85 -5.04
CA TYR A 754 -10.75 -14.76 -3.63
C TYR A 754 -9.69 -14.06 -2.79
N SER A 755 -8.49 -13.95 -3.34
CA SER A 755 -7.33 -13.32 -2.74
C SER A 755 -6.87 -12.11 -3.57
N TYR A 756 -7.24 -12.05 -4.87
CA TYR A 756 -6.78 -11.04 -5.83
C TYR A 756 -7.93 -10.60 -6.80
N GLY A 757 -7.95 -9.33 -7.24
CA GLY A 757 -9.04 -8.70 -8.03
C GLY A 757 -8.67 -8.29 -9.47
N GLN A 758 -9.64 -7.81 -10.27
CA GLN A 758 -9.41 -7.55 -11.71
C GLN A 758 -8.86 -6.17 -12.06
N ALA A 759 -7.88 -6.10 -12.98
CA ALA A 759 -7.23 -4.86 -13.41
C ALA A 759 -8.16 -3.78 -14.00
N GLU A 760 -9.34 -4.13 -14.51
CA GLU A 760 -10.32 -3.17 -15.03
C GLU A 760 -11.12 -2.44 -13.94
N SER A 761 -11.10 -2.96 -12.71
CA SER A 761 -11.85 -2.42 -11.56
C SER A 761 -11.33 -1.06 -11.05
N ILE A 762 -10.28 -0.53 -11.69
CA ILE A 762 -9.56 0.69 -11.31
C ILE A 762 -10.05 1.94 -12.06
N CYS A 763 -11.21 1.88 -12.72
CA CYS A 763 -11.85 3.03 -13.38
C CYS A 763 -10.90 3.79 -14.33
N LEU A 764 -10.26 3.08 -15.25
CA LEU A 764 -9.30 3.65 -16.20
C LEU A 764 -10.01 4.23 -17.43
N ALA A 765 -9.59 5.41 -17.88
CA ALA A 765 -10.08 6.01 -19.12
C ALA A 765 -9.42 5.36 -20.35
N LYS A 766 -10.21 5.17 -21.42
CA LYS A 766 -9.68 4.80 -22.72
C LYS A 766 -9.07 6.02 -23.40
N MET A 767 -7.84 5.90 -23.88
CA MET A 767 -7.10 7.00 -24.53
C MET A 767 -7.20 6.88 -26.06
N GLU A 768 -7.58 7.94 -26.77
CA GLU A 768 -7.50 7.96 -28.25
C GLU A 768 -6.06 8.19 -28.75
N LYS A 769 -5.20 8.77 -27.89
CA LYS A 769 -3.77 8.98 -28.14
C LYS A 769 -2.98 8.71 -26.86
N SER A 770 -1.87 7.98 -26.97
CA SER A 770 -1.10 7.46 -25.83
C SER A 770 0.31 8.05 -25.67
N ILE A 771 0.84 8.65 -26.75
CA ILE A 771 2.18 9.28 -26.81
C ILE A 771 2.01 10.69 -27.35
N VAL A 772 2.73 11.66 -26.77
CA VAL A 772 2.71 13.06 -27.22
C VAL A 772 4.12 13.56 -27.50
N ASP A 773 4.27 14.27 -28.62
CA ASP A 773 5.53 14.85 -29.08
C ASP A 773 5.45 16.39 -29.18
N LEU A 774 6.61 17.05 -29.33
CA LEU A 774 6.73 18.49 -29.55
C LEU A 774 5.94 18.98 -30.77
N ASN A 775 5.77 18.14 -31.79
CA ASN A 775 4.98 18.45 -32.98
C ASN A 775 3.48 18.55 -32.71
N ASP A 776 3.00 17.96 -31.60
CA ASP A 776 1.59 18.05 -31.20
C ASP A 776 1.24 19.39 -30.55
N LEU A 777 2.24 20.22 -30.27
CA LEU A 777 2.08 21.44 -29.50
C LEU A 777 1.64 22.61 -30.37
N LYS A 778 0.49 23.20 -30.04
CA LYS A 778 0.03 24.48 -30.58
C LYS A 778 0.55 25.63 -29.71
N ILE A 779 1.07 26.67 -30.36
CA ILE A 779 1.53 27.88 -29.68
C ILE A 779 0.32 28.74 -29.31
N THR A 780 0.16 29.05 -28.02
CA THR A 780 -0.91 29.96 -27.56
C THR A 780 -0.42 31.36 -27.23
N ASN A 781 0.81 31.49 -26.76
CA ASN A 781 1.48 32.79 -26.58
C ASN A 781 3.01 32.58 -26.56
N LYS A 782 3.79 33.65 -26.36
CA LYS A 782 5.27 33.60 -26.40
C LYS A 782 5.89 32.59 -25.40
N LYS A 783 5.19 32.18 -24.35
CA LYS A 783 5.73 31.30 -23.28
C LYS A 783 4.96 30.00 -23.07
N GLU A 784 3.73 29.89 -23.53
CA GLU A 784 2.85 28.74 -23.28
C GLU A 784 2.49 28.01 -24.57
N LYS A 785 2.55 26.69 -24.48
CA LYS A 785 2.12 25.76 -25.52
C LYS A 785 1.03 24.86 -24.96
N ASN A 786 0.14 24.37 -25.82
CA ASN A 786 -0.83 23.36 -25.41
C ASN A 786 -0.99 22.25 -26.44
N PHE A 787 -1.54 21.14 -26.00
CA PHE A 787 -2.08 20.10 -26.86
C PHE A 787 -3.41 19.62 -26.29
N GLU A 788 -4.23 19.03 -27.14
CA GLU A 788 -5.52 18.47 -26.78
C GLU A 788 -5.61 17.03 -27.28
N PHE A 789 -6.26 16.18 -26.49
CA PHE A 789 -6.55 14.80 -26.84
C PHE A 789 -7.91 14.40 -26.26
N THR A 790 -8.47 13.34 -26.82
CA THR A 790 -9.76 12.80 -26.39
C THR A 790 -9.54 11.56 -25.54
N ILE A 791 -10.38 11.43 -24.51
CA ILE A 791 -10.54 10.20 -23.75
C ILE A 791 -11.99 9.74 -23.78
N THR A 792 -12.21 8.47 -23.52
CA THR A 792 -13.54 7.91 -23.24
C THR A 792 -13.54 7.36 -21.82
N THR A 793 -14.45 7.83 -20.97
CA THR A 793 -14.61 7.26 -19.62
C THR A 793 -15.10 5.81 -19.70
N PRO A 794 -14.80 4.96 -18.70
CA PRO A 794 -15.36 3.61 -18.66
C PRO A 794 -16.89 3.67 -18.55
N ASN A 795 -17.55 2.52 -18.78
CA ASN A 795 -18.99 2.37 -18.64
C ASN A 795 -19.41 2.36 -17.16
N GLU A 796 -19.28 3.51 -16.50
CA GLU A 796 -19.42 3.69 -15.06
C GLU A 796 -20.32 4.90 -14.75
N PRO A 797 -21.11 4.86 -13.66
CA PRO A 797 -21.94 5.98 -13.22
C PRO A 797 -21.18 7.31 -13.06
N LYS A 798 -21.94 8.41 -13.16
CA LYS A 798 -21.40 9.76 -12.96
C LYS A 798 -20.86 9.92 -11.54
N GLY A 799 -19.72 10.62 -11.41
CA GLY A 799 -19.13 10.92 -10.10
C GLY A 799 -18.26 9.81 -9.51
N ILE A 800 -17.90 8.80 -10.32
CA ILE A 800 -16.78 7.88 -10.06
C ILE A 800 -15.45 8.54 -10.41
N PRO A 801 -14.39 8.38 -9.61
CA PRO A 801 -13.07 8.87 -9.98
C PRO A 801 -12.51 8.02 -11.13
N VAL A 802 -12.08 8.68 -12.21
CA VAL A 802 -11.53 8.06 -13.42
C VAL A 802 -10.13 8.60 -13.67
N PHE A 803 -9.22 7.72 -14.09
CA PHE A 803 -7.81 8.06 -14.28
C PHE A 803 -7.36 7.86 -15.72
N GLY A 804 -6.63 8.84 -16.25
CA GLY A 804 -5.94 8.77 -17.53
C GLY A 804 -4.43 8.90 -17.36
N HIS A 805 -3.70 8.40 -18.35
CA HIS A 805 -2.24 8.39 -18.37
C HIS A 805 -1.70 8.63 -19.79
N LEU A 806 -0.61 9.39 -19.90
CA LEU A 806 0.08 9.71 -21.15
C LEU A 806 1.60 9.60 -21.02
N ASP A 807 2.26 9.09 -22.05
CA ASP A 807 3.71 9.26 -22.22
C ASP A 807 4.02 10.68 -22.70
N ILE A 808 4.78 11.42 -21.88
CA ILE A 808 5.21 12.80 -22.13
C ILE A 808 6.74 12.91 -22.21
N THR A 809 7.45 11.79 -22.40
CA THR A 809 8.91 11.73 -22.38
C THR A 809 9.53 12.76 -23.31
N ASN A 810 9.10 12.80 -24.58
CA ASN A 810 9.65 13.69 -25.59
C ASN A 810 9.34 15.18 -25.32
N LEU A 811 8.33 15.46 -24.47
CA LEU A 811 8.01 16.81 -24.04
C LEU A 811 8.91 17.29 -22.91
N ILE A 812 9.36 16.39 -22.04
CA ILE A 812 10.08 16.72 -20.79
C ILE A 812 11.59 16.47 -20.93
N PHE A 813 12.00 15.43 -21.64
CA PHE A 813 13.38 15.02 -21.83
C PHE A 813 13.81 15.19 -23.29
N LYS A 814 15.03 15.67 -23.50
CA LYS A 814 15.73 15.61 -24.78
C LYS A 814 16.46 14.28 -24.88
N ASN A 815 16.42 13.65 -26.04
CA ASN A 815 17.09 12.37 -26.31
C ASN A 815 16.76 11.28 -25.25
N ASN A 816 15.55 11.30 -24.68
CA ASN A 816 15.13 10.40 -23.60
C ASN A 816 16.08 10.36 -22.39
N SER A 817 16.66 11.51 -22.03
CA SER A 817 17.49 11.64 -20.83
C SER A 817 16.97 12.67 -19.83
N ALA A 818 16.76 12.25 -18.59
CA ALA A 818 16.49 13.07 -17.41
C ALA A 818 17.67 13.99 -17.06
N LYS A 819 18.88 13.66 -17.54
CA LYS A 819 20.04 14.57 -17.51
C LYS A 819 19.98 15.67 -18.55
N GLN A 820 19.04 15.63 -19.51
CA GLN A 820 18.87 16.62 -20.56
C GLN A 820 17.41 17.06 -20.63
N LEU A 821 17.00 17.96 -19.75
CA LEU A 821 15.61 18.43 -19.73
C LEU A 821 15.32 19.34 -20.94
N THR A 822 14.08 19.31 -21.43
CA THR A 822 13.56 20.39 -22.25
C THR A 822 13.32 21.63 -21.37
N ASN A 823 12.94 22.76 -22.00
CA ASN A 823 12.55 23.96 -21.27
C ASN A 823 11.05 23.96 -20.90
N TYR A 824 10.35 22.82 -21.00
CA TYR A 824 8.91 22.75 -20.79
C TYR A 824 8.58 22.07 -19.47
N LYS A 825 7.56 22.61 -18.79
CA LYS A 825 6.93 21.99 -17.63
C LYS A 825 5.42 22.00 -17.81
N ILE A 826 4.74 20.94 -17.38
CA ILE A 826 3.28 20.91 -17.35
C ILE A 826 2.78 21.93 -16.31
N LEU A 827 2.01 22.90 -16.78
CA LEU A 827 1.44 23.96 -15.95
C LEU A 827 0.07 23.57 -15.40
N LYS A 828 -0.78 22.99 -16.26
CA LYS A 828 -2.14 22.58 -15.92
C LYS A 828 -2.68 21.55 -16.91
N VAL A 829 -3.58 20.71 -16.41
CA VAL A 829 -4.44 19.83 -17.20
C VAL A 829 -5.89 20.27 -16.96
N GLU A 830 -6.67 20.37 -18.03
CA GLU A 830 -8.02 20.92 -18.01
C GLU A 830 -9.00 20.05 -18.78
N MET A 831 -10.23 19.99 -18.27
CA MET A 831 -11.41 19.42 -18.94
C MET A 831 -12.51 20.47 -18.91
N HIS A 832 -13.08 20.83 -20.07
CA HIS A 832 -14.10 21.88 -20.19
C HIS A 832 -13.71 23.19 -19.46
N GLN A 833 -12.47 23.65 -19.65
CA GLN A 833 -11.89 24.84 -19.02
C GLN A 833 -11.76 24.78 -17.48
N LYS A 834 -12.06 23.64 -16.85
CA LYS A 834 -11.83 23.40 -15.43
C LYS A 834 -10.53 22.63 -15.23
N LYS A 835 -9.69 23.11 -14.32
CA LYS A 835 -8.46 22.39 -13.93
C LYS A 835 -8.81 21.06 -13.27
N ILE A 836 -8.11 20.01 -13.67
CA ILE A 836 -8.20 18.69 -13.04
C ILE A 836 -6.86 18.30 -12.40
N PRO A 837 -6.87 17.49 -11.32
CA PRO A 837 -5.64 17.05 -10.67
C PRO A 837 -4.79 16.19 -11.60
N PHE A 838 -3.49 16.43 -11.56
CA PHE A 838 -2.52 15.72 -12.38
C PHE A 838 -1.16 15.69 -11.68
N LYS A 839 -0.32 14.76 -12.14
CA LYS A 839 1.07 14.68 -11.74
C LYS A 839 1.92 14.11 -12.86
N ASP A 840 3.06 14.74 -13.10
CA ASP A 840 4.10 14.25 -13.98
C ASP A 840 5.13 13.45 -13.19
N TYR A 841 5.39 12.23 -13.64
CA TYR A 841 6.32 11.30 -13.03
C TYR A 841 7.46 11.05 -13.98
N HIS A 842 8.67 11.35 -13.50
CA HIS A 842 9.88 10.89 -14.13
C HIS A 842 10.15 9.49 -13.60
N ILE A 843 10.46 8.56 -14.49
CA ILE A 843 10.70 7.14 -14.21
C ILE A 843 11.82 6.65 -15.13
N PHE A 844 12.48 5.58 -14.73
CA PHE A 844 13.39 4.89 -15.62
C PHE A 844 12.62 3.79 -16.37
N GLU A 845 12.78 3.74 -17.68
CA GLU A 845 12.36 2.62 -18.52
C GLU A 845 13.58 1.84 -18.98
N TYR A 846 13.50 0.51 -18.94
CA TYR A 846 14.60 -0.34 -19.37
C TYR A 846 14.09 -1.28 -20.46
N LYS A 847 14.62 -1.18 -21.68
CA LYS A 847 14.21 -2.07 -22.78
C LYS A 847 14.78 -3.49 -22.63
N LYS A 848 15.87 -3.63 -21.87
CA LYS A 848 16.60 -4.86 -21.52
C LYS A 848 17.14 -4.74 -20.09
N ILE A 849 17.49 -5.86 -19.44
CA ILE A 849 18.21 -5.83 -18.14
C ILE A 849 19.46 -4.96 -18.32
N PHE A 850 19.67 -4.03 -17.39
CA PHE A 850 20.75 -3.04 -17.37
C PHE A 850 20.75 -1.94 -18.46
N SER A 851 19.81 -1.91 -19.41
CA SER A 851 19.72 -0.80 -20.38
C SER A 851 18.78 0.29 -19.87
N LYS A 852 19.23 1.53 -19.64
CA LYS A 852 18.38 2.60 -19.08
C LYS A 852 17.98 3.65 -20.11
N GLU A 853 16.70 3.99 -20.14
CA GLU A 853 16.14 5.16 -20.79
C GLU A 853 15.34 5.95 -19.76
N ASP A 854 15.46 7.27 -19.78
CA ASP A 854 14.66 8.10 -18.90
C ASP A 854 13.29 8.34 -19.56
N LYS A 855 12.20 8.14 -18.81
CA LYS A 855 10.81 8.39 -19.27
C LYS A 855 10.08 9.35 -18.36
N ALA A 856 9.12 10.07 -18.94
CA ALA A 856 8.20 10.92 -18.22
C ALA A 856 6.76 10.54 -18.57
N LYS A 857 5.93 10.38 -17.55
CA LYS A 857 4.53 9.97 -17.65
C LYS A 857 3.63 10.98 -16.95
N LEU A 858 2.57 11.43 -17.61
CA LEU A 858 1.53 12.28 -17.02
C LEU A 858 0.38 11.40 -16.56
N VAL A 859 -0.02 11.50 -15.29
CA VAL A 859 -1.25 10.88 -14.76
C VAL A 859 -2.20 11.99 -14.34
N PHE A 860 -3.47 11.86 -14.69
CA PHE A 860 -4.51 12.83 -14.31
C PHE A 860 -5.79 12.12 -13.86
N GLY A 861 -6.51 12.75 -12.95
CA GLY A 861 -7.77 12.24 -12.40
C GLY A 861 -8.92 13.18 -12.68
N LEU A 862 -10.10 12.62 -13.00
CA LEU A 862 -11.34 13.37 -13.20
C LEU A 862 -12.53 12.65 -12.58
N TRP A 863 -13.60 13.39 -12.31
CA TRP A 863 -14.88 12.80 -11.95
C TRP A 863 -15.63 12.42 -13.22
N SER A 864 -15.97 11.15 -13.39
CA SER A 864 -16.70 10.64 -14.55
C SER A 864 -17.93 11.50 -14.82
N PRO A 865 -18.10 12.05 -16.04
CA PRO A 865 -19.32 12.76 -16.40
C PRO A 865 -20.50 11.80 -16.66
N GLY A 866 -20.22 10.50 -16.83
CA GLY A 866 -21.18 9.46 -17.14
C GLY A 866 -20.54 8.29 -17.90
N PRO A 867 -21.32 7.25 -18.21
CA PRO A 867 -20.84 6.05 -18.88
C PRO A 867 -20.39 6.35 -20.32
N ASN A 868 -19.23 5.82 -20.72
CA ASN A 868 -18.68 5.94 -22.08
C ASN A 868 -18.60 7.39 -22.62
N ALA A 869 -18.47 8.37 -21.73
CA ALA A 869 -18.48 9.77 -22.09
C ALA A 869 -17.15 10.16 -22.74
N LYS A 870 -17.23 10.73 -23.94
CA LYS A 870 -16.07 11.32 -24.61
C LYS A 870 -15.75 12.68 -24.03
N CYS A 871 -14.52 12.87 -23.56
CA CYS A 871 -14.05 14.09 -22.93
C CYS A 871 -12.80 14.60 -23.63
N LYS A 872 -12.75 15.91 -23.89
CA LYS A 872 -11.56 16.57 -24.41
C LYS A 872 -10.70 17.07 -23.26
N ILE A 873 -9.44 16.65 -23.23
CA ILE A 873 -8.46 17.04 -22.24
C ILE A 873 -7.46 17.99 -22.90
N LYS A 874 -7.22 19.13 -22.24
CA LYS A 874 -6.24 20.12 -22.66
C LYS A 874 -5.09 20.15 -21.68
N VAL A 875 -3.87 20.02 -22.18
CA VAL A 875 -2.65 20.12 -21.37
C VAL A 875 -1.91 21.38 -21.78
N THR A 876 -1.63 22.24 -20.82
CA THR A 876 -0.85 23.47 -21.04
C THR A 876 0.54 23.29 -20.44
N LEU A 877 1.56 23.57 -21.24
CA LEU A 877 2.95 23.61 -20.85
C LEU A 877 3.45 25.05 -20.85
N ILE A 878 4.35 25.36 -19.92
CA ILE A 878 5.05 26.64 -19.88
C ILE A 878 6.53 26.44 -20.17
N LYS A 879 7.09 27.31 -21.02
CA LYS A 879 8.53 27.41 -21.25
C LYS A 879 9.15 28.09 -20.04
N LYS A 880 9.74 27.30 -19.13
CA LYS A 880 10.47 27.79 -17.96
C LYS A 880 11.94 27.42 -18.14
N LYS A 881 12.84 28.38 -17.86
CA LYS A 881 14.27 28.08 -17.74
C LYS A 881 14.41 27.15 -16.52
N MET A 882 14.46 25.86 -16.78
CA MET A 882 14.69 24.86 -15.75
C MET A 882 16.17 24.97 -15.43
N ASN A 883 16.52 25.47 -14.25
CA ASN A 883 17.88 25.29 -13.76
C ASN A 883 18.08 23.78 -13.64
N TYR A 884 19.10 23.25 -14.32
CA TYR A 884 19.49 21.86 -14.16
C TYR A 884 19.55 21.55 -12.66
N TYR A 885 18.82 20.51 -12.22
CA TYR A 885 19.01 19.97 -10.87
C TYR A 885 20.50 19.62 -10.63
N PHE A 886 21.24 19.32 -11.70
CA PHE A 886 22.67 19.02 -11.73
C PHE A 886 23.62 20.23 -11.84
N GLY A 887 23.10 21.46 -11.98
CA GLY A 887 23.94 22.67 -12.06
C GLY A 887 24.76 22.94 -10.80
N TYR A 888 24.47 22.23 -9.70
CA TYR A 888 25.25 22.26 -8.47
C TYR A 888 26.41 21.24 -8.46
N ILE A 889 26.31 20.13 -9.21
CA ILE A 889 27.37 19.09 -9.28
C ILE A 889 28.41 19.45 -10.34
N ALA A 890 28.00 20.06 -11.46
CA ALA A 890 28.95 20.55 -12.47
C ALA A 890 29.85 21.69 -11.96
N LYS A 891 29.48 22.37 -10.86
CA LYS A 891 30.35 23.34 -10.19
C LYS A 891 31.41 22.70 -9.29
N THR A 892 31.24 21.45 -8.88
CA THR A 892 32.20 20.75 -8.01
C THR A 892 33.20 19.88 -8.79
N GLU A 893 33.08 19.78 -10.11
CA GLU A 893 34.07 19.11 -10.97
C GLU A 893 34.94 20.10 -11.77
N ALA A 894 34.72 21.40 -11.62
CA ALA A 894 35.46 22.46 -12.30
C ALA A 894 36.13 23.47 -11.34
N ASP A 895 36.15 23.18 -10.03
CA ASP A 895 36.88 23.93 -9.00
C ASP A 895 37.87 23.01 -8.28
#